data_AF-A0A945DVV6-F1
#
_entry.id   AF-A0A945DVV6-F1
#
_cell.length_a   1.000
_cell.length_b   1.000
_cell.length_c   1.000
_cell.angle_alpha   90.00
_cell.angle_beta   90.00
_cell.angle_gamma   90.00
#
_symmetry.space_group_name_H-M   'P 1'
#
loop_
_entity.id
_entity.type
_entity.pdbx_description
1 polymer ?
#
loop_
_entity_poly.entity_id
_entity_poly.type
_entity_poly.pdbx_seq_one_letter_code
_entity_poly.pdbx_strand_id
1 'polypeptide(L)'
;NNLFKNRFPSLTKTMIGRFKSAGMYPDIIAPVYSQHGGSVSPLTPVTMATDGNTIYYTLDGSDPRLPGGAPNLDALTASFDVNGPDPITFLSTGHTWKYLDDGSDQGTAWRSPGFDDFVWQSGPSELGYGSDGEGVGQIVGFGPDPSAKHPTTYFRTTVNIPDPSVFFNFLLRVKYDDGIAAYINGVDVLRQNLSNIATFSSFANGTIDDEAGWKDFALPSSELVPGLIAYWPMDNASDIIDKVAGIRGEVLGEVVAAEGKLGGAADLGEAQNWIRVDAEASGWLEPASDADAMSVSLWQKLHVVRSSSTFWFRAEAAGSNARNFQAHIPWSNNNIYFDTSGCCGGTQRISKGAADIDFLEWHHFVFIKDKTHKEIWVDGELLHKGENDGTLFDDWTYLAIGSSGIDSYAAAIVDDFGVFARAITPEEVAIIYNGGSGNALMTDALKAGTNTIAVEIHQASGSSSDIRFDMMLRGETNRGGGDNVSEPLFFAEAAMLRARSYNTDNKEWSALNESFFTIDGVSVDASNLVVSELHYHPANPTTPLELAESSDRDDFEFIEFLNIGKAALDLSGIRFEAGITFAFPENTVLKAGKHLLLIRNRAAFEARYGTIEGIQLFEYTGRLNNSGEQLLITGNGLNPLHDFTYDDQLPWPTEADGKGFSLILSSQAAGFPLGEPASWTVSRHLGGSPGTVEPAGGITYAAWAASNGIQGKPNDDDDDDGLSNYWEFLFGSQPDLASDAPVFGLTIQSIDVDGEVDDYLFLTFRKNLRADASLTVEVSSDLITWSPDHAMIEPVSKADNGDGTATVTVRLARPIGQGQSQAFVRLRGN
;
A
#
# COMPACT_ATOMS: atom_id res chain seq x y z
N ASN A 1 -20.37 20.15 30.85
CA ASN A 1 -20.11 18.74 30.47
C ASN A 1 -18.75 18.28 31.05
N ASN A 2 -18.58 18.33 32.38
CA ASN A 2 -17.30 18.10 33.09
C ASN A 2 -16.82 16.63 32.96
N LEU A 3 -17.76 15.69 32.90
CA LEU A 3 -17.48 14.28 32.60
C LEU A 3 -16.75 14.09 31.27
N PHE A 4 -17.22 14.75 30.21
CA PHE A 4 -16.62 14.66 28.87
C PHE A 4 -15.29 15.40 28.75
N LYS A 5 -15.15 16.57 29.38
CA LYS A 5 -13.98 17.43 29.22
C LYS A 5 -12.81 17.09 30.14
N ASN A 6 -13.07 16.60 31.35
CA ASN A 6 -12.03 16.43 32.38
C ASN A 6 -11.95 14.99 32.89
N ARG A 7 -13.10 14.32 33.04
CA ARG A 7 -13.14 13.01 33.70
C ARG A 7 -12.85 11.84 32.77
N PHE A 8 -13.40 11.82 31.54
CA PHE A 8 -13.13 10.76 30.57
C PHE A 8 -11.71 10.80 29.99
N PRO A 9 -11.11 11.96 29.69
CA PRO A 9 -9.73 12.03 29.17
C PRO A 9 -8.66 11.60 30.19
N SER A 10 -8.84 11.93 31.48
CA SER A 10 -7.90 11.56 32.56
C SER A 10 -8.17 10.18 33.18
N LEU A 11 -9.31 9.56 32.84
CA LEU A 11 -9.77 8.31 33.47
C LEU A 11 -8.76 7.19 33.24
N THR A 12 -8.26 7.05 32.02
CA THR A 12 -7.35 5.95 31.64
C THR A 12 -6.06 6.00 32.44
N LYS A 13 -5.42 7.17 32.56
CA LYS A 13 -4.17 7.34 33.30
C LYS A 13 -4.35 7.17 34.81
N THR A 14 -5.44 7.73 35.35
CA THR A 14 -5.80 7.58 36.78
C THR A 14 -6.13 6.13 37.13
N MET A 15 -6.80 5.41 36.22
CA MET A 15 -7.17 4.01 36.42
C MET A 15 -5.95 3.09 36.32
N ILE A 16 -5.04 3.31 35.36
CA ILE A 16 -3.80 2.53 35.23
C ILE A 16 -2.92 2.70 36.47
N GLY A 17 -2.71 3.93 36.97
CA GLY A 17 -1.94 4.15 38.21
C GLY A 17 -2.59 3.50 39.44
N ARG A 18 -3.92 3.53 39.54
CA ARG A 18 -4.67 2.79 40.59
C ARG A 18 -4.56 1.28 40.43
N PHE A 19 -4.56 0.76 39.20
CA PHE A 19 -4.37 -0.65 38.94
C PHE A 19 -2.94 -1.10 39.26
N LYS A 20 -1.91 -0.34 38.89
CA LYS A 20 -0.51 -0.62 39.29
C LYS A 20 -0.35 -0.67 40.81
N SER A 21 -0.78 0.38 41.51
CA SER A 21 -0.74 0.43 42.98
C SER A 21 -1.56 -0.66 43.69
N ALA A 22 -2.58 -1.21 43.03
CA ALA A 22 -3.37 -2.34 43.52
C ALA A 22 -2.87 -3.71 43.03
N GLY A 23 -1.76 -3.77 42.29
CA GLY A 23 -1.21 -5.00 41.70
C GLY A 23 -2.06 -5.61 40.59
N MET A 24 -2.97 -4.83 40.00
CA MET A 24 -3.88 -5.22 38.91
C MET A 24 -3.34 -4.84 37.52
N TYR A 25 -2.23 -4.11 37.42
CA TYR A 25 -1.55 -3.77 36.17
C TYR A 25 -0.02 -3.84 36.36
N PRO A 26 0.76 -4.36 35.39
CA PRO A 26 2.20 -4.58 35.57
C PRO A 26 3.03 -3.30 35.65
N ASP A 27 4.17 -3.37 36.34
CA ASP A 27 5.12 -2.27 36.41
C ASP A 27 6.05 -2.20 35.19
N ILE A 28 6.36 -3.35 34.60
CA ILE A 28 7.14 -3.50 33.35
C ILE A 28 6.38 -2.90 32.16
N ILE A 29 7.08 -2.12 31.33
CA ILE A 29 6.48 -1.52 30.14
C ILE A 29 6.25 -2.58 29.06
N ALA A 30 5.13 -2.45 28.35
CA ALA A 30 4.91 -3.26 27.15
C ALA A 30 5.96 -2.91 26.09
N PRO A 31 6.37 -3.86 25.23
CA PRO A 31 7.33 -3.56 24.18
C PRO A 31 6.82 -2.42 23.31
N VAL A 32 7.65 -1.39 23.10
CA VAL A 32 7.32 -0.26 22.22
C VAL A 32 7.90 -0.53 20.84
N TYR A 33 7.07 -0.45 19.81
CA TYR A 33 7.48 -0.68 18.42
C TYR A 33 8.05 0.63 17.84
N SER A 34 9.12 0.55 17.05
CA SER A 34 9.66 1.72 16.31
C SER A 34 8.64 2.33 15.35
N GLN A 35 7.71 1.51 14.86
CA GLN A 35 6.51 1.88 14.12
C GLN A 35 5.32 1.10 14.68
N HIS A 36 4.22 1.79 15.02
CA HIS A 36 3.02 1.12 15.52
C HIS A 36 2.09 0.75 14.36
N GLY A 37 2.41 -0.38 13.71
CA GLY A 37 1.61 -0.96 12.63
C GLY A 37 1.57 -0.14 11.36
N GLY A 38 0.59 -0.44 10.51
CA GLY A 38 0.45 0.15 9.20
C GLY A 38 1.41 -0.47 8.18
N SER A 39 1.55 0.23 7.06
CA SER A 39 2.31 -0.28 5.93
C SER A 39 3.81 -0.09 6.12
N VAL A 40 4.58 -1.13 5.81
CA VAL A 40 6.04 -1.17 5.90
C VAL A 40 6.62 -1.83 4.66
N SER A 41 7.67 -1.26 4.08
CA SER A 41 8.47 -1.97 3.08
C SER A 41 9.13 -3.23 3.68
N PRO A 42 9.36 -4.32 2.91
CA PRO A 42 10.05 -5.51 3.42
C PRO A 42 11.47 -5.25 3.93
N LEU A 43 12.04 -4.09 3.60
CA LEU A 43 13.35 -3.63 4.04
C LEU A 43 13.27 -2.65 5.22
N THR A 44 12.07 -2.26 5.65
CA THR A 44 11.88 -1.37 6.81
C THR A 44 12.09 -2.18 8.09
N PRO A 45 13.11 -1.85 8.89
CA PRO A 45 13.34 -2.53 10.16
C PRO A 45 12.31 -2.08 11.20
N VAL A 46 11.59 -3.04 11.79
CA VAL A 46 10.75 -2.81 12.98
C VAL A 46 11.46 -3.37 14.20
N THR A 47 11.80 -2.50 15.15
CA THR A 47 12.42 -2.89 16.41
C THR A 47 11.41 -2.77 17.54
N MET A 48 11.52 -3.65 18.52
CA MET A 48 10.78 -3.60 19.78
C MET A 48 11.71 -3.26 20.93
N ALA A 49 11.28 -2.36 21.80
CA ALA A 49 12.07 -1.88 22.91
C ALA A 49 11.37 -2.10 24.26
N THR A 50 12.12 -2.46 25.30
CA THR A 50 11.57 -2.82 26.62
C THR A 50 12.50 -2.46 27.79
N ASP A 51 11.92 -2.29 29.00
CA ASP A 51 12.64 -2.26 30.29
C ASP A 51 12.77 -3.65 30.95
N GLY A 52 12.13 -4.67 30.36
CA GLY A 52 12.33 -6.08 30.69
C GLY A 52 13.64 -6.62 30.12
N ASN A 53 14.00 -7.85 30.48
CA ASN A 53 15.23 -8.51 29.99
C ASN A 53 14.94 -9.61 28.96
N THR A 54 13.70 -9.73 28.50
CA THR A 54 13.26 -10.65 27.45
C THR A 54 12.01 -10.08 26.78
N ILE A 55 11.91 -10.17 25.44
CA ILE A 55 10.67 -9.91 24.70
C ILE A 55 10.20 -11.24 24.10
N TYR A 56 8.96 -11.62 24.38
CA TYR A 56 8.26 -12.69 23.67
C TYR A 56 7.28 -12.09 22.68
N TYR A 57 7.30 -12.57 21.43
CA TYR A 57 6.42 -12.07 20.39
C TYR A 57 5.94 -13.17 19.46
N THR A 58 4.84 -12.89 18.75
CA THR A 58 4.21 -13.76 17.75
C THR A 58 3.81 -12.89 16.55
N LEU A 59 3.75 -13.50 15.36
CA LEU A 59 3.40 -12.82 14.11
C LEU A 59 2.04 -13.26 13.54
N ASP A 60 1.46 -14.29 14.15
CA ASP A 60 0.18 -14.90 13.78
C ASP A 60 -1.00 -14.37 14.61
N GLY A 61 -0.75 -13.41 15.51
CA GLY A 61 -1.76 -12.86 16.41
C GLY A 61 -2.09 -13.72 17.64
N SER A 62 -1.39 -14.83 17.91
CA SER A 62 -1.53 -15.53 19.18
C SER A 62 -0.94 -14.70 20.34
N ASP A 63 -1.45 -14.79 21.59
CA ASP A 63 -0.81 -14.08 22.71
C ASP A 63 0.52 -14.78 23.06
N PRO A 64 1.65 -14.06 23.23
CA PRO A 64 2.92 -14.66 23.64
C PRO A 64 2.91 -15.30 25.04
N ARG A 65 1.86 -15.09 25.85
CA ARG A 65 1.70 -15.65 27.19
C ARG A 65 0.45 -16.53 27.31
N LEU A 66 0.63 -17.79 27.73
CA LEU A 66 -0.47 -18.72 27.99
C LEU A 66 -1.23 -18.40 29.29
N PRO A 67 -2.49 -18.86 29.42
CA PRO A 67 -3.18 -18.90 30.71
C PRO A 67 -2.33 -19.61 31.77
N GLY A 68 -2.08 -18.94 32.90
CA GLY A 68 -1.18 -19.43 33.95
C GLY A 68 0.24 -18.86 33.91
N GLY A 69 0.59 -18.06 32.88
CA GLY A 69 1.79 -17.21 32.88
C GLY A 69 3.04 -17.83 32.27
N ALA A 70 2.96 -19.04 31.72
CA ALA A 70 4.03 -19.62 30.92
C ALA A 70 4.11 -18.94 29.53
N PRO A 71 5.28 -18.85 28.90
CA PRO A 71 5.39 -18.43 27.50
C PRO A 71 4.62 -19.38 26.58
N ASN A 72 4.02 -18.84 25.53
CA ASN A 72 3.46 -19.62 24.44
C ASN A 72 4.60 -20.35 23.70
N LEU A 73 4.37 -21.60 23.29
CA LEU A 73 5.38 -22.43 22.61
C LEU A 73 5.70 -21.90 21.22
N ASP A 74 4.75 -21.24 20.58
CA ASP A 74 4.91 -20.62 19.26
C ASP A 74 5.45 -19.19 19.35
N ALA A 75 5.64 -18.66 20.57
CA ALA A 75 6.25 -17.35 20.77
C ALA A 75 7.75 -17.39 20.48
N LEU A 76 8.19 -16.48 19.63
CA LEU A 76 9.59 -16.19 19.39
C LEU A 76 10.14 -15.31 20.51
N THR A 77 11.45 -15.43 20.74
CA THR A 77 12.17 -14.56 21.69
C THR A 77 13.03 -13.60 20.89
N ALA A 78 12.90 -12.30 21.16
CA ALA A 78 13.73 -11.31 20.50
C ALA A 78 15.16 -11.35 21.06
N SER A 79 16.15 -11.27 20.18
CA SER A 79 17.56 -11.07 20.57
C SER A 79 17.85 -9.59 20.69
N PHE A 80 18.77 -9.18 21.57
CA PHE A 80 19.17 -7.77 21.72
C PHE A 80 20.56 -7.56 21.11
N ASP A 81 20.72 -6.55 20.25
CA ASP A 81 22.05 -6.21 19.69
C ASP A 81 22.90 -5.55 20.78
N VAL A 82 24.08 -6.13 21.04
CA VAL A 82 25.05 -5.63 22.01
C VAL A 82 26.07 -4.65 21.41
N ASN A 83 26.00 -4.29 20.11
CA ASN A 83 27.07 -3.56 19.40
C ASN A 83 26.70 -2.19 18.77
N GLY A 84 25.46 -1.72 18.82
CA GLY A 84 25.10 -0.34 18.42
C GLY A 84 25.50 0.74 19.44
N PRO A 85 25.64 2.03 19.06
CA PRO A 85 25.85 3.10 20.04
C PRO A 85 24.67 3.16 21.02
N ASP A 86 24.97 3.43 22.29
CA ASP A 86 23.94 3.62 23.31
C ASP A 86 23.17 4.92 23.04
N PRO A 87 21.86 5.00 23.37
CA PRO A 87 21.13 6.27 23.37
C PRO A 87 21.84 7.31 24.22
N ILE A 88 21.91 8.55 23.74
CA ILE A 88 22.59 9.64 24.44
C ILE A 88 21.58 10.71 24.82
N THR A 89 21.48 11.02 26.11
CA THR A 89 20.72 12.17 26.61
C THR A 89 21.57 13.43 26.50
N PHE A 90 21.15 14.35 25.65
CA PHE A 90 21.82 15.63 25.41
C PHE A 90 21.27 16.76 26.28
N LEU A 91 19.99 16.69 26.67
CA LEU A 91 19.36 17.59 27.64
C LEU A 91 18.59 16.74 28.66
N SER A 92 18.69 17.12 29.94
CA SER A 92 18.00 16.46 31.06
C SER A 92 17.46 17.50 32.04
N THR A 93 16.59 17.09 32.98
CA THR A 93 16.24 17.92 34.14
C THR A 93 17.48 18.45 34.83
N GLY A 94 17.46 19.73 35.24
CA GLY A 94 18.60 20.41 35.84
C GLY A 94 19.48 21.13 34.81
N HIS A 95 19.22 20.96 33.51
CA HIS A 95 19.95 21.70 32.48
C HIS A 95 19.70 23.21 32.64
N THR A 96 20.73 24.02 32.38
CA THR A 96 20.62 25.48 32.54
C THR A 96 19.91 26.08 31.34
N TRP A 97 18.84 26.81 31.61
CA TRP A 97 18.09 27.58 30.62
C TRP A 97 18.25 29.06 30.87
N LYS A 98 18.36 29.85 29.80
CA LYS A 98 18.05 31.27 29.79
C LYS A 98 16.53 31.43 29.81
N TYR A 99 16.01 32.40 30.54
CA TYR A 99 14.59 32.68 30.58
C TYR A 99 14.30 34.19 30.62
N LEU A 100 13.13 34.55 30.08
CA LEU A 100 12.58 35.89 30.10
C LEU A 100 11.10 35.82 30.48
N ASP A 101 10.77 36.46 31.59
CA ASP A 101 9.49 36.39 32.30
C ASP A 101 8.89 37.79 32.57
N ASP A 102 9.35 38.81 31.83
CA ASP A 102 8.97 40.22 32.04
C ASP A 102 7.73 40.66 31.22
N GLY A 103 7.14 39.74 30.46
CA GLY A 103 5.95 39.97 29.63
C GLY A 103 6.20 40.80 28.37
N SER A 104 7.45 41.04 27.98
CA SER A 104 7.79 41.78 26.76
C SER A 104 7.58 40.95 25.48
N ASP A 105 7.24 41.63 24.37
CA ASP A 105 7.12 41.00 23.06
C ASP A 105 8.50 40.82 22.42
N GLN A 106 8.90 39.57 22.19
CA GLN A 106 10.19 39.23 21.58
C GLN A 106 10.08 39.03 20.06
N GLY A 107 8.87 39.11 19.49
CA GLY A 107 8.62 38.80 18.09
C GLY A 107 9.04 37.37 17.73
N THR A 108 9.69 37.20 16.57
CA THR A 108 10.20 35.89 16.11
C THR A 108 11.72 35.78 16.13
N ALA A 109 12.43 36.90 16.25
CA ALA A 109 13.90 36.95 16.17
C ALA A 109 14.57 36.12 17.27
N TRP A 110 13.97 36.06 18.45
CA TRP A 110 14.43 35.27 19.60
C TRP A 110 14.40 33.76 19.39
N ARG A 111 13.91 33.25 18.25
CA ARG A 111 13.93 31.82 17.93
C ARG A 111 15.23 31.42 17.22
N SER A 112 15.92 32.40 16.62
CA SER A 112 17.12 32.19 15.81
C SER A 112 18.35 31.87 16.67
N PRO A 113 19.29 31.04 16.16
CA PRO A 113 20.58 30.81 16.80
C PRO A 113 21.40 32.08 17.04
N GLY A 114 21.25 33.10 16.19
CA GLY A 114 22.02 34.34 16.25
C GLY A 114 21.49 35.40 17.23
N PHE A 115 20.39 35.11 17.94
CA PHE A 115 19.80 36.07 18.88
C PHE A 115 20.65 36.25 20.14
N ASP A 116 20.85 37.51 20.55
CA ASP A 116 21.57 37.86 21.76
C ASP A 116 20.66 37.82 23.00
N ASP A 117 20.75 36.74 23.75
CA ASP A 117 20.04 36.52 25.02
C ASP A 117 20.94 36.79 26.25
N PHE A 118 22.06 37.52 26.09
CA PHE A 118 23.02 37.74 27.18
C PHE A 118 22.38 38.36 28.43
N VAL A 119 21.40 39.26 28.24
CA VAL A 119 20.68 39.94 29.32
C VAL A 119 19.57 39.12 29.97
N TRP A 120 19.21 37.96 29.39
CA TRP A 120 18.20 37.07 29.97
C TRP A 120 18.75 36.41 31.24
N GLN A 121 17.86 36.21 32.21
CA GLN A 121 18.19 35.50 33.44
C GLN A 121 18.45 34.02 33.13
N SER A 122 19.11 33.30 34.03
CA SER A 122 19.43 31.88 33.82
C SER A 122 19.28 31.05 35.09
N GLY A 123 18.79 29.81 34.95
CA GLY A 123 18.67 28.86 36.05
C GLY A 123 18.45 27.43 35.56
N PRO A 124 18.59 26.42 36.44
CA PRO A 124 18.36 25.03 36.08
C PRO A 124 16.85 24.73 35.95
N SER A 125 16.46 23.89 35.00
CA SER A 125 15.11 23.29 34.97
C SER A 125 14.93 22.28 36.11
N GLU A 126 13.73 21.95 36.58
CA GLU A 126 12.38 22.41 36.20
C GLU A 126 12.17 23.90 36.57
N LEU A 127 11.81 24.72 35.58
CA LEU A 127 11.52 26.14 35.75
C LEU A 127 10.01 26.32 35.91
N GLY A 128 9.58 27.22 36.80
CA GLY A 128 8.16 27.41 37.03
C GLY A 128 7.81 28.24 38.25
N TYR A 129 6.52 28.29 38.58
CA TYR A 129 6.03 28.69 39.89
C TYR A 129 4.75 27.90 40.17
N GLY A 130 4.45 27.67 41.44
CA GLY A 130 3.34 26.81 41.83
C GLY A 130 3.53 26.29 43.25
N SER A 131 2.75 25.28 43.63
CA SER A 131 2.73 24.78 45.01
C SER A 131 2.98 23.29 45.16
N ASP A 132 3.14 22.55 44.06
CA ASP A 132 3.24 21.08 44.09
C ASP A 132 4.57 20.52 43.55
N GLY A 133 5.48 21.39 43.11
CA GLY A 133 6.81 21.00 42.64
C GLY A 133 7.31 21.84 41.45
N GLU A 134 6.51 22.79 40.97
CA GLU A 134 6.91 23.75 39.95
C GLU A 134 8.06 24.64 40.45
N GLY A 135 9.05 24.86 39.59
CA GLY A 135 10.17 25.75 39.91
C GLY A 135 11.14 25.20 40.97
N VAL A 136 11.14 23.89 41.24
CA VAL A 136 12.13 23.23 42.11
C VAL A 136 13.58 23.44 41.64
N GLY A 137 13.80 23.65 40.34
CA GLY A 137 15.08 24.11 39.80
C GLY A 137 15.24 25.61 39.93
N GLN A 138 14.33 26.36 39.29
CA GLN A 138 14.32 27.82 39.31
C GLN A 138 12.90 28.38 39.28
N ILE A 139 12.61 29.29 40.21
CA ILE A 139 11.33 30.03 40.20
C ILE A 139 11.39 31.15 39.16
N VAL A 140 10.41 31.20 38.26
CA VAL A 140 10.22 32.32 37.30
C VAL A 140 9.13 33.27 37.80
N GLY A 141 9.22 34.53 37.39
CA GLY A 141 8.23 35.56 37.68
C GLY A 141 6.97 35.44 36.82
N PHE A 142 5.93 36.15 37.22
CA PHE A 142 4.66 36.25 36.48
C PHE A 142 4.17 37.69 36.32
N GLY A 143 5.03 38.67 36.63
CA GLY A 143 4.67 40.07 36.72
C GLY A 143 4.16 40.50 38.10
N PRO A 144 3.76 41.77 38.25
CA PRO A 144 3.45 42.37 39.56
C PRO A 144 2.06 42.01 40.11
N ASP A 145 1.14 41.53 39.26
CA ASP A 145 -0.24 41.24 39.64
C ASP A 145 -0.55 39.74 39.53
N PRO A 146 -0.78 39.04 40.64
CA PRO A 146 -1.12 37.60 40.63
C PRO A 146 -2.48 37.28 40.01
N SER A 147 -3.34 38.28 39.76
CA SER A 147 -4.62 38.13 39.04
C SER A 147 -4.54 38.50 37.56
N ALA A 148 -3.39 39.01 37.10
CA ALA A 148 -3.15 39.45 35.73
C ALA A 148 -1.70 39.13 35.30
N LYS A 149 -1.35 37.85 35.40
CA LYS A 149 -0.04 37.29 35.04
C LYS A 149 0.27 37.43 33.56
N HIS A 150 1.55 37.50 33.23
CA HIS A 150 2.03 37.53 31.85
C HIS A 150 1.63 36.25 31.11
N PRO A 151 1.00 36.32 29.92
CA PRO A 151 0.56 35.13 29.20
C PRO A 151 1.72 34.20 28.84
N THR A 152 2.87 34.76 28.43
CA THR A 152 3.99 34.01 27.86
C THR A 152 5.24 34.13 28.72
N THR A 153 5.95 33.03 28.89
CA THR A 153 7.33 32.98 29.41
C THR A 153 8.23 32.33 28.36
N TYR A 154 9.39 32.95 28.08
CA TYR A 154 10.34 32.44 27.08
C TYR A 154 11.51 31.74 27.74
N PHE A 155 11.99 30.67 27.10
CA PHE A 155 13.15 29.90 27.52
C PHE A 155 14.07 29.67 26.32
N ARG A 156 15.39 29.73 26.54
CA ARG A 156 16.41 29.45 25.52
C ARG A 156 17.57 28.65 26.10
N THR A 157 18.12 27.72 25.34
CA THR A 157 19.39 27.06 25.66
C THR A 157 20.10 26.61 24.38
N THR A 158 21.31 26.08 24.54
CA THR A 158 22.08 25.47 23.46
C THR A 158 22.54 24.07 23.85
N VAL A 159 22.54 23.17 22.88
CA VAL A 159 23.02 21.80 23.04
C VAL A 159 24.02 21.47 21.94
N ASN A 160 25.13 20.81 22.28
CA ASN A 160 26.11 20.38 21.30
C ASN A 160 25.92 18.89 20.95
N ILE A 161 25.61 18.61 19.69
CA ILE A 161 25.43 17.27 19.16
C ILE A 161 26.53 17.05 18.12
N PRO A 162 27.61 16.30 18.44
CA PRO A 162 28.76 16.18 17.55
C PRO A 162 28.40 15.68 16.15
N ASP A 163 27.52 14.69 16.07
CA ASP A 163 27.04 14.10 14.84
C ASP A 163 25.61 13.57 15.08
N PRO A 164 24.56 14.21 14.53
CA PRO A 164 23.19 13.72 14.67
C PRO A 164 22.90 12.48 13.81
N SER A 165 23.70 12.20 12.78
CA SER A 165 23.45 11.10 11.83
C SER A 165 23.66 9.70 12.44
N VAL A 166 24.31 9.61 13.61
CA VAL A 166 24.52 8.36 14.34
C VAL A 166 23.28 7.90 15.11
N PHE A 167 22.25 8.73 15.20
CA PHE A 167 21.00 8.45 15.90
C PHE A 167 19.88 8.17 14.89
N PHE A 168 19.02 7.22 15.21
CA PHE A 168 17.90 6.83 14.36
C PHE A 168 16.78 7.87 14.41
N ASN A 169 16.48 8.37 15.61
CA ASN A 169 15.63 9.54 15.80
C ASN A 169 16.03 10.31 17.07
N PHE A 170 15.39 11.45 17.31
CA PHE A 170 15.56 12.20 18.54
C PHE A 170 14.22 12.31 19.26
N LEU A 171 14.21 11.97 20.54
CA LEU A 171 13.05 12.10 21.40
C LEU A 171 13.15 13.38 22.22
N LEU A 172 12.14 14.24 22.04
CA LEU A 172 11.90 15.44 22.85
C LEU A 172 10.85 15.10 23.92
N ARG A 173 11.27 15.08 25.18
CA ARG A 173 10.35 14.88 26.31
C ARG A 173 10.14 16.21 26.99
N VAL A 174 8.91 16.63 27.19
CA VAL A 174 8.60 17.92 27.81
C VAL A 174 7.60 17.78 28.96
N LYS A 175 7.84 18.53 30.02
CA LYS A 175 6.82 18.96 30.96
C LYS A 175 6.50 20.40 30.61
N TYR A 176 5.23 20.70 30.44
CA TYR A 176 4.76 22.05 30.22
C TYR A 176 3.38 22.23 30.84
N ASP A 177 3.14 23.45 31.28
CA ASP A 177 1.84 23.93 31.73
C ASP A 177 1.09 24.60 30.57
N ASP A 178 -0.23 24.39 30.53
CA ASP A 178 -1.19 25.01 29.63
C ASP A 178 -0.85 24.91 28.13
N GLY A 179 0.01 25.75 27.56
CA GLY A 179 0.40 25.72 26.14
C GLY A 179 1.91 25.85 25.92
N ILE A 180 2.42 25.22 24.85
CA ILE A 180 3.85 25.24 24.49
C ILE A 180 4.04 25.43 22.99
N ALA A 181 5.04 26.22 22.61
CA ALA A 181 5.71 26.07 21.33
C ALA A 181 7.23 25.99 21.51
N ALA A 182 7.89 25.07 20.80
CA ALA A 182 9.33 24.88 20.83
C ALA A 182 9.92 24.97 19.42
N TYR A 183 11.08 25.60 19.35
CA TYR A 183 11.82 25.84 18.13
C TYR A 183 13.24 25.32 18.27
N ILE A 184 13.72 24.60 17.26
CA ILE A 184 15.12 24.17 17.17
C ILE A 184 15.75 24.86 15.97
N ASN A 185 16.84 25.57 16.22
CA ASN A 185 17.54 26.38 15.22
C ASN A 185 16.62 27.39 14.48
N GLY A 186 15.52 27.81 15.10
CA GLY A 186 14.51 28.70 14.52
C GLY A 186 13.34 28.00 13.82
N VAL A 187 13.39 26.68 13.65
CA VAL A 187 12.32 25.86 13.06
C VAL A 187 11.31 25.47 14.15
N ASP A 188 10.01 25.64 13.91
CA ASP A 188 8.93 25.18 14.81
C ASP A 188 8.85 23.65 14.78
N VAL A 189 9.17 22.99 15.89
CA VAL A 189 9.23 21.52 15.99
C VAL A 189 8.13 20.93 16.87
N LEU A 190 7.45 21.77 17.65
CA LEU A 190 6.43 21.35 18.60
C LEU A 190 5.53 22.54 18.91
N ARG A 191 4.22 22.40 18.70
CA ARG A 191 3.21 23.34 19.17
C ARG A 191 2.02 22.58 19.72
N GLN A 192 1.71 22.77 21.01
CA GLN A 192 0.62 22.09 21.69
C GLN A 192 -0.26 23.08 22.45
N ASN A 193 -1.57 22.86 22.36
CA ASN A 193 -2.60 23.65 23.02
C ASN A 193 -2.51 25.17 22.75
N LEU A 194 -1.98 25.54 21.58
CA LEU A 194 -1.86 26.91 21.08
C LEU A 194 -2.51 27.05 19.71
N SER A 195 -3.05 28.23 19.43
CA SER A 195 -3.46 28.60 18.07
C SER A 195 -2.25 28.69 17.14
N ASN A 196 -2.43 28.37 15.87
CA ASN A 196 -1.40 28.51 14.83
C ASN A 196 -1.01 29.98 14.55
N ILE A 197 -1.83 30.93 14.98
CA ILE A 197 -1.57 32.37 14.91
C ILE A 197 -1.33 32.99 16.30
N ALA A 198 -0.99 32.19 17.30
CA ALA A 198 -0.73 32.68 18.66
C ALA A 198 0.40 33.72 18.67
N THR A 199 0.17 34.81 19.40
CA THR A 199 1.14 35.88 19.68
C THR A 199 1.57 35.83 21.15
N PHE A 200 2.58 36.60 21.55
CA PHE A 200 3.05 36.67 22.94
C PHE A 200 1.96 37.04 23.98
N SER A 201 0.88 37.68 23.54
CA SER A 201 -0.24 38.09 24.41
C SER A 201 -1.39 37.09 24.40
N SER A 202 -1.28 36.00 23.62
CA SER A 202 -2.29 34.95 23.53
C SER A 202 -2.16 34.00 24.71
N PHE A 203 -3.29 33.58 25.26
CA PHE A 203 -3.34 32.47 26.22
C PHE A 203 -3.47 31.13 25.47
N ALA A 204 -3.15 30.03 26.16
CA ALA A 204 -3.42 28.68 25.69
C ALA A 204 -4.92 28.45 25.42
N ASN A 205 -5.25 27.48 24.56
CA ASN A 205 -6.64 27.17 24.21
C ASN A 205 -7.43 26.54 25.38
N GLY A 206 -6.75 26.11 26.45
CA GLY A 206 -7.32 25.57 27.67
C GLY A 206 -6.24 25.18 28.67
N THR A 207 -6.63 24.60 29.81
CA THR A 207 -5.69 24.08 30.82
C THR A 207 -5.31 22.63 30.55
N ILE A 208 -4.16 22.17 31.06
CA ILE A 208 -3.70 20.78 30.95
C ILE A 208 -3.67 20.12 32.33
N ASP A 209 -4.31 18.96 32.52
CA ASP A 209 -4.42 18.34 33.85
C ASP A 209 -3.17 17.54 34.31
N ASP A 210 -2.17 17.33 33.44
CA ASP A 210 -1.00 16.47 33.67
C ASP A 210 0.32 17.20 33.37
N GLU A 211 0.52 18.35 33.99
CA GLU A 211 1.66 19.24 33.74
C GLU A 211 2.97 18.63 34.26
N ALA A 212 2.91 17.89 35.37
CA ALA A 212 4.05 17.20 35.99
C ALA A 212 4.53 15.95 35.21
N GLY A 213 3.69 15.41 34.32
CA GLY A 213 4.00 14.23 33.52
C GLY A 213 4.87 14.56 32.30
N TRP A 214 5.84 13.70 32.02
CA TRP A 214 6.58 13.73 30.75
C TRP A 214 5.65 13.41 29.58
N LYS A 215 5.75 14.24 28.54
CA LYS A 215 5.07 14.08 27.25
C LYS A 215 6.15 13.92 26.19
N ASP A 216 6.05 12.86 25.40
CA ASP A 216 7.12 12.42 24.49
C ASP A 216 6.75 12.76 23.03
N PHE A 217 7.66 13.41 22.33
CA PHE A 217 7.52 13.82 20.92
C PHE A 217 8.77 13.41 20.15
N ALA A 218 8.63 12.64 19.08
CA ALA A 218 9.73 12.45 18.15
C ALA A 218 9.97 13.74 17.37
N LEU A 219 11.22 14.16 17.23
CA LEU A 219 11.54 15.30 16.36
C LEU A 219 11.29 14.90 14.90
N PRO A 220 10.46 15.65 14.16
CA PRO A 220 10.17 15.33 12.77
C PRO A 220 11.38 15.63 11.88
N SER A 221 11.62 14.79 10.87
CA SER A 221 12.21 15.22 9.61
C SER A 221 11.09 15.88 8.81
N SER A 222 11.07 17.20 8.71
CA SER A 222 9.97 17.91 8.06
C SER A 222 10.28 18.15 6.60
N GLU A 223 9.38 17.75 5.71
CA GLU A 223 9.31 18.28 4.35
C GLU A 223 9.09 19.79 4.44
N LEU A 224 10.00 20.57 3.84
CA LEU A 224 9.86 22.01 3.71
C LEU A 224 8.62 22.36 2.86
N VAL A 225 8.37 21.53 1.84
CA VAL A 225 7.24 21.63 0.92
C VAL A 225 6.56 20.26 0.86
N PRO A 226 5.27 20.12 1.25
CA PRO A 226 4.60 18.82 1.31
C PRO A 226 4.48 18.10 -0.03
N GLY A 227 4.43 16.78 -0.03
CA GLY A 227 4.16 15.97 -1.22
C GLY A 227 5.42 15.71 -2.06
N LEU A 228 6.57 15.72 -1.39
CA LEU A 228 7.82 15.21 -1.93
C LEU A 228 7.69 13.69 -2.06
N ILE A 229 8.04 13.13 -3.21
CA ILE A 229 8.02 11.67 -3.44
C ILE A 229 9.42 11.06 -3.44
N ALA A 230 10.45 11.90 -3.64
CA ALA A 230 11.86 11.53 -3.49
C ALA A 230 12.70 12.79 -3.27
N TYR A 231 13.75 12.69 -2.45
CA TYR A 231 14.73 13.77 -2.26
C TYR A 231 16.13 13.28 -1.98
N TRP A 232 17.05 13.53 -2.90
CA TRP A 232 18.47 13.28 -2.73
C TRP A 232 19.18 14.58 -2.36
N PRO A 233 19.60 14.75 -1.09
CA PRO A 233 20.38 15.92 -0.69
C PRO A 233 21.78 15.92 -1.31
N MET A 234 22.30 14.79 -1.82
CA MET A 234 23.63 14.68 -2.44
C MET A 234 24.83 15.06 -1.55
N ASP A 235 24.61 15.23 -0.24
CA ASP A 235 25.63 15.52 0.77
C ASP A 235 26.77 14.48 0.84
N ASN A 236 26.51 13.25 0.43
CA ASN A 236 27.49 12.17 0.43
C ASN A 236 27.59 11.50 -0.94
N ALA A 237 28.64 11.83 -1.70
CA ALA A 237 28.92 11.26 -3.02
C ALA A 237 29.11 9.73 -3.05
N SER A 238 29.42 9.10 -1.91
CA SER A 238 29.58 7.65 -1.80
C SER A 238 28.29 6.91 -1.47
N ASP A 239 27.24 7.64 -1.07
CA ASP A 239 25.97 7.05 -0.67
C ASP A 239 24.80 7.95 -1.09
N ILE A 240 24.36 7.77 -2.34
CA ILE A 240 23.26 8.52 -2.94
C ILE A 240 21.95 7.84 -2.56
N ILE A 241 21.37 8.23 -1.42
CA ILE A 241 20.09 7.70 -0.93
C ILE A 241 19.12 8.85 -0.74
N ASP A 242 17.87 8.63 -1.15
CA ASP A 242 16.81 9.60 -0.98
C ASP A 242 16.27 9.59 0.47
N LYS A 243 15.91 10.77 0.99
CA LYS A 243 15.46 11.01 2.37
C LYS A 243 13.96 10.79 2.60
N VAL A 244 13.16 10.62 1.54
CA VAL A 244 11.71 10.38 1.61
C VAL A 244 11.42 8.88 1.62
N ALA A 245 11.90 8.15 0.61
CA ALA A 245 11.51 6.75 0.36
C ALA A 245 12.68 5.75 0.47
N GLY A 246 13.90 6.21 0.79
CA GLY A 246 15.10 5.37 0.89
C GLY A 246 15.59 4.78 -0.43
N ILE A 247 15.13 5.33 -1.57
CA ILE A 247 15.49 4.95 -2.93
C ILE A 247 16.96 5.27 -3.17
N ARG A 248 17.71 4.25 -3.55
CA ARG A 248 19.14 4.37 -3.83
C ARG A 248 19.39 4.77 -5.28
N GLY A 249 20.23 5.78 -5.46
CA GLY A 249 20.88 6.07 -6.73
C GLY A 249 22.14 5.22 -6.91
N GLU A 250 22.16 4.41 -7.97
CA GLU A 250 23.35 3.69 -8.41
C GLU A 250 24.29 4.65 -9.15
N VAL A 251 25.50 4.79 -8.63
CA VAL A 251 26.55 5.58 -9.29
C VAL A 251 27.16 4.78 -10.44
N LEU A 252 27.04 5.30 -11.66
CA LEU A 252 27.62 4.74 -12.87
C LEU A 252 28.78 5.64 -13.33
N GLY A 253 30.00 5.21 -13.04
CA GLY A 253 31.22 6.00 -13.23
C GLY A 253 31.84 6.37 -11.89
N GLU A 254 32.39 7.58 -11.78
CA GLU A 254 32.97 8.14 -10.56
C GLU A 254 32.26 9.44 -10.19
N VAL A 255 31.65 9.49 -9.01
CA VAL A 255 31.05 10.69 -8.42
C VAL A 255 31.86 11.06 -7.20
N VAL A 256 32.28 12.31 -7.11
CA VAL A 256 33.13 12.82 -6.02
C VAL A 256 32.39 13.87 -5.21
N ALA A 257 32.73 13.97 -3.93
CA ALA A 257 32.16 14.98 -3.06
C ALA A 257 32.67 16.37 -3.45
N ALA A 258 31.74 17.32 -3.56
CA ALA A 258 32.04 18.74 -3.73
C ALA A 258 31.34 19.57 -2.65
N GLU A 259 31.71 20.84 -2.54
CA GLU A 259 30.97 21.82 -1.74
C GLU A 259 29.65 22.12 -2.45
N GLY A 260 28.54 21.83 -1.76
CA GLY A 260 27.20 22.05 -2.25
C GLY A 260 26.69 23.46 -1.99
N LYS A 261 25.50 23.73 -2.50
CA LYS A 261 24.74 24.91 -2.12
C LYS A 261 24.21 24.77 -0.70
N LEU A 262 23.76 23.57 -0.32
CA LEU A 262 23.28 23.25 1.01
C LEU A 262 24.03 22.03 1.56
N GLY A 263 25.26 22.24 2.04
CA GLY A 263 26.08 21.15 2.57
C GLY A 263 27.07 20.61 1.54
N GLY A 264 27.07 19.30 1.33
CA GLY A 264 27.84 18.63 0.29
C GLY A 264 27.07 18.50 -1.02
N ALA A 265 27.75 18.17 -2.11
CA ALA A 265 27.11 17.91 -3.39
C ALA A 265 27.78 16.78 -4.16
N ALA A 266 27.08 16.27 -5.16
CA ALA A 266 27.57 15.27 -6.10
C ALA A 266 28.21 15.93 -7.32
N ASP A 267 29.53 15.82 -7.44
CA ASP A 267 30.26 16.25 -8.64
C ASP A 267 30.42 15.07 -9.61
N LEU A 268 29.79 15.19 -10.77
CA LEU A 268 29.84 14.21 -11.85
C LEU A 268 31.10 14.40 -12.72
N GLY A 269 31.88 15.46 -12.50
CA GLY A 269 33.08 15.77 -13.28
C GLY A 269 32.77 16.01 -14.76
N GLU A 270 33.74 15.72 -15.62
CA GLU A 270 33.61 15.93 -17.09
C GLU A 270 33.52 14.64 -17.90
N ALA A 271 33.65 13.49 -17.23
CA ALA A 271 33.64 12.15 -17.85
C ALA A 271 32.21 11.60 -17.99
N GLN A 272 32.08 10.30 -18.28
CA GLN A 272 30.78 9.64 -18.47
C GLN A 272 30.19 9.17 -17.13
N ASN A 273 30.06 10.09 -16.17
CA ASN A 273 29.57 9.78 -14.83
C ASN A 273 28.13 10.25 -14.68
N TRP A 274 27.29 9.40 -14.09
CA TRP A 274 25.88 9.70 -13.87
C TRP A 274 25.29 8.81 -12.78
N ILE A 275 24.10 9.14 -12.32
CA ILE A 275 23.38 8.40 -11.29
C ILE A 275 22.13 7.80 -11.91
N ARG A 276 21.95 6.49 -11.75
CA ARG A 276 20.74 5.77 -12.15
C ARG A 276 19.89 5.50 -10.93
N VAL A 277 18.62 5.91 -10.98
CA VAL A 277 17.63 5.60 -9.96
C VAL A 277 16.57 4.71 -10.60
N ASP A 278 16.44 3.49 -10.09
CA ASP A 278 15.46 2.54 -10.63
C ASP A 278 14.03 3.02 -10.35
N ALA A 279 13.12 2.77 -11.29
CA ALA A 279 11.71 3.14 -11.15
C ALA A 279 10.77 1.95 -11.41
N GLU A 280 11.15 1.05 -12.32
CA GLU A 280 10.33 -0.09 -12.76
C GLU A 280 9.96 -1.05 -11.61
N ALA A 281 10.93 -1.42 -10.76
CA ALA A 281 10.67 -2.38 -9.68
C ALA A 281 9.93 -1.78 -8.47
N SER A 282 9.98 -0.46 -8.33
CA SER A 282 9.60 0.27 -7.11
C SER A 282 8.30 1.06 -7.22
N GLY A 283 7.83 1.37 -8.43
CA GLY A 283 6.57 2.10 -8.66
C GLY A 283 6.54 3.55 -8.15
N TRP A 284 7.64 4.11 -7.62
CA TRP A 284 7.62 5.40 -6.90
C TRP A 284 7.22 6.62 -7.76
N LEU A 285 7.22 6.49 -9.09
CA LEU A 285 6.77 7.52 -10.03
C LEU A 285 5.32 7.34 -10.50
N GLU A 286 4.63 6.26 -10.14
CA GLU A 286 3.22 6.03 -10.47
C GLU A 286 2.33 7.23 -10.08
N PRO A 287 2.47 7.85 -8.88
CA PRO A 287 1.64 8.99 -8.50
C PRO A 287 1.77 10.18 -9.46
N ALA A 288 2.91 10.37 -10.14
CA ALA A 288 3.11 11.45 -11.09
C ALA A 288 2.32 11.23 -12.40
N SER A 289 2.22 9.98 -12.85
CA SER A 289 1.42 9.63 -14.04
C SER A 289 -0.07 9.62 -13.72
N ASP A 290 -0.46 9.13 -12.54
CA ASP A 290 -1.85 9.18 -12.07
C ASP A 290 -2.38 10.62 -11.97
N ALA A 291 -1.55 11.54 -11.47
CA ALA A 291 -1.89 12.95 -11.36
C ALA A 291 -1.74 13.73 -12.69
N ASP A 292 -1.06 13.15 -13.68
CA ASP A 292 -0.47 13.85 -14.83
C ASP A 292 0.26 15.15 -14.43
N ALA A 293 0.97 15.10 -13.30
CA ALA A 293 1.62 16.26 -12.71
C ALA A 293 2.93 15.86 -12.02
N MET A 294 3.98 16.63 -12.26
CA MET A 294 5.28 16.42 -11.61
C MET A 294 6.08 17.71 -11.54
N SER A 295 6.76 17.93 -10.42
CA SER A 295 7.76 18.99 -10.27
C SER A 295 9.12 18.40 -9.92
N VAL A 296 10.18 18.96 -10.50
CA VAL A 296 11.57 18.63 -10.17
C VAL A 296 12.29 19.91 -9.78
N SER A 297 12.91 19.91 -8.61
CA SER A 297 13.72 20.99 -8.05
C SER A 297 15.15 20.51 -7.86
N LEU A 298 16.13 21.33 -8.21
CA LEU A 298 17.54 21.03 -7.99
C LEU A 298 18.41 22.29 -8.02
N TRP A 299 19.54 22.23 -7.35
CA TRP A 299 20.66 23.15 -7.58
C TRP A 299 21.64 22.52 -8.57
N GLN A 300 22.16 23.34 -9.48
CA GLN A 300 23.18 22.90 -10.43
C GLN A 300 24.23 23.98 -10.66
N LYS A 301 25.47 23.53 -10.82
CA LYS A 301 26.61 24.30 -11.34
C LYS A 301 27.33 23.48 -12.41
N LEU A 302 27.70 24.07 -13.55
CA LEU A 302 28.44 23.36 -14.60
C LEU A 302 29.95 23.60 -14.53
N HIS A 303 30.73 22.59 -14.90
CA HIS A 303 32.14 22.77 -15.27
C HIS A 303 32.26 23.33 -16.69
N VAL A 304 31.39 22.88 -17.60
CA VAL A 304 31.35 23.35 -18.99
C VAL A 304 29.97 23.13 -19.61
N VAL A 305 29.51 24.13 -20.38
CA VAL A 305 28.29 24.02 -21.19
C VAL A 305 28.55 23.09 -22.38
N ARG A 306 27.78 22.02 -22.49
CA ARG A 306 27.87 21.03 -23.59
C ARG A 306 26.48 20.49 -23.95
N SER A 307 26.45 19.63 -24.97
CA SER A 307 25.24 18.90 -25.35
C SER A 307 24.96 17.76 -24.35
N SER A 308 24.13 18.02 -23.35
CA SER A 308 23.80 17.05 -22.31
C SER A 308 22.41 17.27 -21.70
N SER A 309 21.94 16.28 -20.94
CA SER A 309 20.75 16.38 -20.09
C SER A 309 21.14 16.33 -18.63
N THR A 310 20.45 17.12 -17.82
CA THR A 310 20.66 17.15 -16.36
C THR A 310 19.86 16.05 -15.67
N PHE A 311 18.63 15.82 -16.10
CA PHE A 311 17.86 14.66 -15.68
C PHE A 311 17.03 14.13 -16.83
N TRP A 312 16.72 12.83 -16.77
CA TRP A 312 15.95 12.12 -17.78
C TRP A 312 15.12 11.02 -17.11
N PHE A 313 13.84 11.29 -16.90
CA PHE A 313 12.89 10.28 -16.45
C PHE A 313 12.38 9.53 -17.68
N ARG A 314 12.66 8.22 -17.71
CA ARG A 314 12.39 7.37 -18.86
C ARG A 314 11.10 6.59 -18.72
N ALA A 315 10.32 6.55 -19.79
CA ALA A 315 9.21 5.63 -19.98
C ALA A 315 9.20 5.18 -21.44
N GLU A 316 9.15 3.88 -21.71
CA GLU A 316 9.40 3.34 -23.06
C GLU A 316 8.32 3.79 -24.05
N ALA A 317 7.07 3.96 -23.59
CA ALA A 317 5.94 4.43 -24.38
C ALA A 317 6.07 5.90 -24.83
N ALA A 318 6.90 6.72 -24.17
CA ALA A 318 7.06 8.14 -24.51
C ALA A 318 7.68 8.39 -25.89
N GLY A 319 8.20 7.36 -26.55
CA GLY A 319 8.90 7.48 -27.84
C GLY A 319 10.11 8.42 -27.74
N SER A 320 10.75 8.74 -28.88
CA SER A 320 11.83 9.73 -28.93
C SER A 320 12.93 9.53 -27.87
N ASN A 321 13.44 8.28 -27.75
CA ASN A 321 14.37 7.81 -26.72
C ASN A 321 13.79 7.84 -25.30
N ALA A 322 12.55 7.39 -25.14
CA ALA A 322 11.86 7.27 -23.86
C ALA A 322 11.85 8.58 -23.05
N ARG A 323 11.53 9.73 -23.68
CA ARG A 323 11.53 11.05 -23.02
C ARG A 323 10.20 11.35 -22.35
N ASN A 324 9.99 10.87 -21.12
CA ASN A 324 8.72 11.11 -20.44
C ASN A 324 8.71 12.43 -19.66
N PHE A 325 9.78 12.72 -18.92
CA PHE A 325 10.00 14.03 -18.28
C PHE A 325 11.50 14.33 -18.21
N GLN A 326 11.96 15.40 -18.86
CA GLN A 326 13.40 15.59 -19.10
C GLN A 326 13.77 17.06 -19.28
N ALA A 327 14.94 17.47 -18.76
CA ALA A 327 15.45 18.82 -18.99
C ALA A 327 16.92 18.87 -19.42
N HIS A 328 17.22 19.85 -20.28
CA HIS A 328 18.58 20.25 -20.68
C HIS A 328 18.91 21.60 -20.02
N ILE A 329 19.94 21.65 -19.17
CA ILE A 329 20.28 22.84 -18.36
C ILE A 329 21.76 23.24 -18.52
N PRO A 330 22.09 24.07 -19.53
CA PRO A 330 21.38 24.22 -20.79
C PRO A 330 21.91 23.18 -21.80
N TRP A 331 21.44 23.25 -23.04
CA TRP A 331 22.13 22.65 -24.17
C TRP A 331 23.31 23.52 -24.65
N SER A 332 24.12 23.02 -25.58
CA SER A 332 25.32 23.70 -26.11
C SER A 332 25.07 25.06 -26.79
N ASN A 333 23.81 25.43 -27.03
CA ASN A 333 23.40 26.71 -27.59
C ASN A 333 22.84 27.68 -26.53
N ASN A 334 23.05 27.39 -25.25
CA ASN A 334 22.54 28.15 -24.09
C ASN A 334 21.01 28.20 -24.00
N ASN A 335 20.30 27.29 -24.65
CA ASN A 335 18.87 27.13 -24.45
C ASN A 335 18.60 26.10 -23.35
N ILE A 336 17.68 26.44 -22.46
CA ILE A 336 17.05 25.47 -21.57
C ILE A 336 15.88 24.86 -22.34
N TYR A 337 15.82 23.53 -22.34
CA TYR A 337 14.76 22.74 -22.96
C TYR A 337 14.11 21.87 -21.90
N PHE A 338 12.78 21.80 -21.93
CA PHE A 338 12.01 20.94 -21.04
C PHE A 338 11.01 20.12 -21.85
N ASP A 339 11.20 18.80 -21.81
CA ASP A 339 10.50 17.80 -22.63
C ASP A 339 9.56 16.94 -21.78
N THR A 340 8.31 16.99 -22.20
CA THR A 340 7.09 16.29 -21.80
C THR A 340 6.61 15.16 -22.71
N SER A 341 6.47 13.90 -22.27
CA SER A 341 5.70 12.89 -23.02
C SER A 341 6.12 12.77 -24.49
N GLY A 342 7.43 12.78 -24.73
CA GLY A 342 8.07 12.76 -26.04
C GLY A 342 8.86 14.04 -26.38
N CYS A 343 9.25 14.13 -27.66
CA CYS A 343 10.01 15.24 -28.28
C CYS A 343 9.90 15.09 -29.82
N CYS A 344 10.12 16.06 -30.72
CA CYS A 344 10.52 17.47 -30.58
C CYS A 344 9.77 18.39 -31.59
N GLY A 345 8.64 17.92 -32.15
CA GLY A 345 7.96 18.54 -33.29
C GLY A 345 6.67 19.30 -32.97
N GLY A 346 6.29 19.42 -31.70
CA GLY A 346 5.02 19.97 -31.24
C GLY A 346 5.10 20.58 -29.84
N THR A 347 4.04 20.43 -29.05
CA THR A 347 3.88 20.96 -27.69
C THR A 347 4.70 20.21 -26.63
N GLN A 348 5.28 19.07 -26.98
CA GLN A 348 6.09 18.24 -26.07
C GLN A 348 7.28 19.00 -25.47
N ARG A 349 7.84 19.96 -26.21
CA ARG A 349 9.00 20.77 -25.78
C ARG A 349 8.60 22.23 -25.57
N ILE A 350 8.97 22.77 -24.41
CA ILE A 350 9.07 24.22 -24.21
C ILE A 350 10.55 24.61 -24.10
N SER A 351 10.91 25.81 -24.57
CA SER A 351 12.32 26.21 -24.62
C SER A 351 12.51 27.71 -24.52
N LYS A 352 13.57 28.12 -23.82
CA LYS A 352 13.94 29.52 -23.66
C LYS A 352 15.45 29.68 -23.78
N GLY A 353 15.87 30.67 -24.57
CA GLY A 353 17.27 31.09 -24.61
C GLY A 353 17.64 31.76 -23.29
N ALA A 354 18.76 31.34 -22.71
CA ALA A 354 19.21 31.73 -21.38
C ALA A 354 20.68 32.23 -21.43
N ALA A 355 21.00 33.02 -22.46
CA ALA A 355 22.36 33.52 -22.68
C ALA A 355 22.86 34.47 -21.56
N ASP A 356 21.94 35.03 -20.77
CA ASP A 356 22.25 35.92 -19.65
C ASP A 356 22.50 35.17 -18.33
N ILE A 357 22.34 33.84 -18.30
CA ILE A 357 22.62 32.99 -17.14
C ILE A 357 24.05 32.48 -17.24
N ASP A 358 24.83 32.64 -16.16
CA ASP A 358 26.17 32.07 -16.06
C ASP A 358 26.10 30.67 -15.46
N PHE A 359 25.94 29.66 -16.32
CA PHE A 359 25.80 28.27 -15.90
C PHE A 359 27.04 27.68 -15.18
N LEU A 360 28.16 28.41 -15.14
CA LEU A 360 29.32 28.03 -14.34
C LEU A 360 29.20 28.44 -12.87
N GLU A 361 28.13 29.15 -12.49
CA GLU A 361 27.77 29.46 -11.10
C GLU A 361 26.59 28.60 -10.62
N TRP A 362 26.36 28.59 -9.31
CA TRP A 362 25.22 27.88 -8.72
C TRP A 362 23.91 28.58 -9.04
N HIS A 363 22.99 27.84 -9.67
CA HIS A 363 21.64 28.29 -9.95
C HIS A 363 20.63 27.24 -9.47
N HIS A 364 19.48 27.71 -9.00
CA HIS A 364 18.34 26.87 -8.63
C HIS A 364 17.40 26.74 -9.81
N PHE A 365 17.00 25.52 -10.15
CA PHE A 365 16.09 25.24 -11.25
C PHE A 365 14.86 24.49 -10.75
N VAL A 366 13.68 24.87 -11.25
CA VAL A 366 12.45 24.11 -11.06
C VAL A 366 11.74 23.89 -12.39
N PHE A 367 11.34 22.66 -12.66
CA PHE A 367 10.56 22.25 -13.82
C PHE A 367 9.23 21.70 -13.36
N ILE A 368 8.12 22.21 -13.89
CA ILE A 368 6.78 21.87 -13.44
C ILE A 368 5.94 21.42 -14.63
N LYS A 369 5.27 20.27 -14.51
CA LYS A 369 4.17 19.81 -15.36
C LYS A 369 2.93 19.70 -14.49
N ASP A 370 1.82 20.28 -14.92
CA ASP A 370 0.50 20.09 -14.33
C ASP A 370 -0.53 19.98 -15.44
N LYS A 371 -0.89 18.75 -15.79
CA LYS A 371 -1.74 18.44 -16.93
C LYS A 371 -1.19 19.16 -18.16
N THR A 372 -1.95 20.01 -18.83
CA THR A 372 -1.43 20.68 -20.02
C THR A 372 -0.30 21.68 -19.71
N HIS A 373 -0.20 22.23 -18.51
CA HIS A 373 0.68 23.36 -18.23
C HIS A 373 2.10 22.91 -17.92
N LYS A 374 3.08 23.68 -18.43
CA LYS A 374 4.51 23.49 -18.18
C LYS A 374 5.19 24.78 -17.82
N GLU A 375 6.08 24.73 -16.84
CA GLU A 375 6.85 25.89 -16.39
C GLU A 375 8.34 25.56 -16.16
N ILE A 376 9.18 26.58 -16.37
CA ILE A 376 10.61 26.58 -16.05
C ILE A 376 10.87 27.80 -15.17
N TRP A 377 11.41 27.56 -13.99
CA TRP A 377 11.82 28.58 -13.04
C TRP A 377 13.34 28.52 -12.85
N VAL A 378 13.95 29.69 -12.69
CA VAL A 378 15.36 29.82 -12.34
C VAL A 378 15.50 30.84 -11.23
N ASP A 379 16.24 30.49 -10.17
CA ASP A 379 16.53 31.37 -9.03
C ASP A 379 15.28 32.02 -8.43
N GLY A 380 14.23 31.21 -8.27
CA GLY A 380 12.94 31.65 -7.72
C GLY A 380 12.05 32.45 -8.67
N GLU A 381 12.49 32.72 -9.91
CA GLU A 381 11.74 33.51 -10.89
C GLU A 381 11.26 32.65 -12.08
N LEU A 382 10.04 32.91 -12.56
CA LEU A 382 9.49 32.21 -13.72
C LEU A 382 10.24 32.65 -14.99
N LEU A 383 11.02 31.73 -15.57
CA LEU A 383 11.77 31.98 -16.81
C LEU A 383 10.88 31.79 -18.04
N HIS A 384 10.07 30.73 -18.06
CA HIS A 384 9.25 30.39 -19.21
C HIS A 384 8.07 29.47 -18.85
N LYS A 385 7.00 29.52 -19.65
CA LYS A 385 5.88 28.59 -19.56
C LYS A 385 5.30 28.27 -20.94
N GLY A 386 4.60 27.15 -21.04
CA GLY A 386 3.88 26.73 -22.23
C GLY A 386 2.96 25.55 -21.95
N GLU A 387 2.40 24.94 -22.99
CA GLU A 387 1.44 23.85 -22.88
C GLU A 387 1.96 22.56 -23.54
N ASN A 388 1.48 21.41 -23.06
CA ASN A 388 1.64 20.07 -23.62
C ASN A 388 0.46 19.17 -23.25
N ASP A 389 -0.38 18.83 -24.23
CA ASP A 389 -1.55 17.96 -24.04
C ASP A 389 -1.20 16.47 -23.85
N GLY A 390 0.08 16.09 -23.98
CA GLY A 390 0.55 14.74 -23.69
C GLY A 390 0.58 14.44 -22.18
N THR A 391 -0.01 13.31 -21.80
CA THR A 391 0.04 12.80 -20.42
C THR A 391 1.38 12.15 -20.13
N LEU A 392 1.83 12.18 -18.89
CA LEU A 392 2.96 11.36 -18.46
C LEU A 392 2.60 9.88 -18.59
N PHE A 393 3.47 9.10 -19.23
CA PHE A 393 3.31 7.65 -19.35
C PHE A 393 3.62 6.97 -18.01
N ASP A 394 2.97 5.84 -17.73
CA ASP A 394 3.07 5.07 -16.48
C ASP A 394 4.11 3.93 -16.52
N ASP A 395 4.64 3.62 -17.71
CA ASP A 395 5.67 2.58 -17.92
C ASP A 395 7.09 3.08 -17.61
N TRP A 396 7.26 3.67 -16.44
CA TRP A 396 8.54 4.19 -15.96
C TRP A 396 9.60 3.10 -15.87
N THR A 397 10.81 3.40 -16.36
CA THR A 397 11.95 2.48 -16.29
C THR A 397 12.96 2.92 -15.25
N TYR A 398 13.57 4.09 -15.45
CA TYR A 398 14.51 4.68 -14.50
C TYR A 398 14.64 6.19 -14.70
N LEU A 399 15.11 6.86 -13.66
CA LEU A 399 15.61 8.23 -13.71
C LEU A 399 17.14 8.20 -13.92
N ALA A 400 17.62 8.93 -14.93
CA ALA A 400 19.04 9.25 -15.08
C ALA A 400 19.31 10.68 -14.63
N ILE A 401 20.17 10.88 -13.63
CA ILE A 401 20.67 12.19 -13.23
C ILE A 401 22.07 12.37 -13.81
N GLY A 402 22.27 13.46 -14.54
CA GLY A 402 23.52 13.79 -15.23
C GLY A 402 23.70 13.12 -16.59
N SER A 403 22.68 12.47 -17.16
CA SER A 403 22.80 11.79 -18.46
C SER A 403 21.47 11.68 -19.20
N SER A 404 21.54 11.38 -20.51
CA SER A 404 20.41 10.82 -21.27
C SER A 404 20.20 9.32 -21.04
N GLY A 405 21.06 8.67 -20.24
CA GLY A 405 21.07 7.23 -20.01
C GLY A 405 21.59 6.42 -21.21
N ILE A 406 22.11 7.08 -22.26
CA ILE A 406 22.62 6.44 -23.47
C ILE A 406 24.00 7.01 -23.86
N ASP A 407 24.07 8.29 -24.25
CA ASP A 407 25.24 8.83 -24.95
C ASP A 407 25.60 10.30 -24.63
N SER A 408 24.84 10.97 -23.75
CA SER A 408 25.13 12.35 -23.33
C SER A 408 25.27 12.44 -21.81
N TYR A 409 26.21 13.26 -21.34
CA TYR A 409 26.58 13.35 -19.93
C TYR A 409 26.81 14.81 -19.55
N ALA A 410 26.17 15.27 -18.48
CA ALA A 410 26.33 16.61 -17.97
C ALA A 410 27.69 16.74 -17.28
N ALA A 411 28.34 17.88 -17.48
CA ALA A 411 29.53 18.23 -16.72
C ALA A 411 29.13 19.14 -15.58
N ALA A 412 28.60 18.53 -14.53
CA ALA A 412 27.83 19.23 -13.53
C ALA A 412 28.17 18.78 -12.12
N ILE A 413 28.03 19.73 -11.20
CA ILE A 413 27.83 19.51 -9.78
C ILE A 413 26.32 19.69 -9.55
N VAL A 414 25.70 18.68 -8.94
CA VAL A 414 24.25 18.65 -8.67
C VAL A 414 24.04 18.52 -7.17
N ASP A 415 23.07 19.27 -6.65
CA ASP A 415 22.73 19.33 -5.24
C ASP A 415 21.21 19.45 -5.04
N ASP A 416 20.71 18.97 -3.89
CA ASP A 416 19.30 19.00 -3.47
C ASP A 416 18.27 18.60 -4.54
N PHE A 417 18.41 17.41 -5.11
CA PHE A 417 17.51 16.93 -6.15
C PHE A 417 16.21 16.40 -5.54
N GLY A 418 15.11 17.14 -5.68
CA GLY A 418 13.78 16.77 -5.18
C GLY A 418 12.75 16.57 -6.29
N VAL A 419 11.85 15.61 -6.07
CA VAL A 419 10.76 15.26 -6.98
C VAL A 419 9.43 15.29 -6.24
N PHE A 420 8.41 15.89 -6.87
CA PHE A 420 7.04 15.97 -6.35
C PHE A 420 6.06 15.40 -7.38
N ALA A 421 5.11 14.56 -6.97
CA ALA A 421 4.01 14.08 -7.84
C ALA A 421 2.86 15.10 -7.97
N ARG A 422 3.21 16.39 -8.02
CA ARG A 422 2.28 17.51 -8.17
C ARG A 422 3.01 18.74 -8.70
N ALA A 423 2.25 19.74 -9.15
CA ALA A 423 2.79 21.09 -9.29
C ALA A 423 3.05 21.73 -7.92
N ILE A 424 4.25 22.28 -7.74
CA ILE A 424 4.56 23.18 -6.63
C ILE A 424 4.25 24.63 -7.00
N THR A 425 3.82 25.44 -6.02
CA THR A 425 3.34 26.81 -6.27
C THR A 425 4.51 27.79 -6.39
N PRO A 426 4.29 28.99 -6.98
CA PRO A 426 5.30 30.07 -6.97
C PRO A 426 5.83 30.42 -5.58
N GLU A 427 4.96 30.39 -4.56
CA GLU A 427 5.34 30.63 -3.16
C GLU A 427 6.26 29.52 -2.64
N GLU A 428 5.96 28.26 -2.95
CA GLU A 428 6.79 27.11 -2.60
C GLU A 428 8.16 27.17 -3.32
N VAL A 429 8.19 27.55 -4.60
CA VAL A 429 9.44 27.79 -5.34
C VAL A 429 10.28 28.89 -4.67
N ALA A 430 9.65 30.00 -4.27
CA ALA A 430 10.33 31.08 -3.56
C ALA A 430 10.85 30.65 -2.17
N ILE A 431 10.09 29.82 -1.45
CA ILE A 431 10.49 29.23 -0.17
C ILE A 431 11.73 28.34 -0.36
N ILE A 432 11.75 27.47 -1.37
CA ILE A 432 12.90 26.60 -1.66
C ILE A 432 14.13 27.44 -2.03
N TYR A 433 13.97 28.44 -2.90
CA TYR A 433 15.08 29.28 -3.35
C TYR A 433 15.67 30.17 -2.25
N ASN A 434 14.82 30.69 -1.35
CA ASN A 434 15.22 31.49 -0.19
C ASN A 434 16.19 32.64 -0.51
N GLY A 435 15.86 33.44 -1.54
CA GLY A 435 16.67 34.59 -1.94
C GLY A 435 18.11 34.23 -2.32
N GLY A 436 18.34 33.01 -2.82
CA GLY A 436 19.66 32.52 -3.22
C GLY A 436 20.44 31.84 -2.10
N SER A 437 19.90 31.78 -0.88
CA SER A 437 20.51 31.00 0.21
C SER A 437 20.17 29.51 0.12
N GLY A 438 19.05 29.17 -0.51
CA GLY A 438 18.48 27.83 -0.50
C GLY A 438 17.83 27.45 0.84
N ASN A 439 16.85 26.56 0.80
CA ASN A 439 16.36 25.80 1.93
C ASN A 439 16.34 24.31 1.54
N ALA A 440 16.79 23.44 2.45
CA ALA A 440 16.77 22.00 2.22
C ALA A 440 15.33 21.54 2.10
N LEU A 441 15.04 20.66 1.13
CA LEU A 441 13.67 20.21 0.86
C LEU A 441 13.12 19.33 1.97
N MET A 442 14.01 18.72 2.74
CA MET A 442 13.73 18.16 4.06
C MET A 442 14.71 18.73 5.06
N THR A 443 14.20 19.17 6.21
CA THR A 443 15.02 19.64 7.32
C THR A 443 14.98 18.62 8.45
N ASP A 444 16.17 18.11 8.80
CA ASP A 444 16.39 17.51 10.11
C ASP A 444 16.42 18.66 11.13
N ALA A 445 15.60 18.58 12.19
CA ALA A 445 15.52 19.65 13.19
C ALA A 445 16.88 19.96 13.85
N LEU A 446 17.80 19.00 13.86
CA LEU A 446 19.12 19.06 14.50
C LEU A 446 20.25 18.97 13.47
N LYS A 447 21.33 19.72 13.70
CA LYS A 447 22.56 19.72 12.89
C LYS A 447 23.77 19.30 13.73
N ALA A 448 24.86 18.92 13.06
CA ALA A 448 26.14 18.71 13.72
C ALA A 448 26.63 20.00 14.40
N GLY A 449 27.18 19.85 15.61
CA GLY A 449 27.64 20.93 16.47
C GLY A 449 26.52 21.55 17.34
N THR A 450 26.60 22.87 17.53
CA THR A 450 25.70 23.60 18.43
C THR A 450 24.32 23.80 17.79
N ASN A 451 23.29 23.37 18.52
CA ASN A 451 21.88 23.58 18.22
C ASN A 451 21.27 24.50 19.27
N THR A 452 20.48 25.49 18.84
CA THR A 452 19.73 26.38 19.74
C THR A 452 18.32 25.86 19.92
N ILE A 453 17.87 25.74 21.17
CA ILE A 453 16.48 25.40 21.50
C ILE A 453 15.83 26.59 22.17
N ALA A 454 14.69 27.01 21.64
CA ALA A 454 13.92 28.15 22.11
C ALA A 454 12.48 27.69 22.39
N VAL A 455 11.89 28.05 23.52
CA VAL A 455 10.57 27.59 23.95
C VAL A 455 9.75 28.76 24.48
N GLU A 456 8.47 28.82 24.11
CA GLU A 456 7.48 29.71 24.71
C GLU A 456 6.42 28.87 25.40
N ILE A 457 6.19 29.15 26.69
CA ILE A 457 5.09 28.56 27.47
C ILE A 457 4.03 29.62 27.68
N HIS A 458 2.78 29.25 27.39
CA HIS A 458 1.63 30.13 27.51
C HIS A 458 0.69 29.61 28.58
N GLN A 459 0.31 30.48 29.51
CA GLN A 459 -0.75 30.19 30.48
C GLN A 459 -2.11 30.14 29.80
N ALA A 460 -3.10 29.49 30.41
CA ALA A 460 -4.48 29.45 29.94
C ALA A 460 -5.27 30.69 30.33
N SER A 461 -4.82 31.43 31.35
CA SER A 461 -5.42 32.70 31.78
C SER A 461 -4.46 33.58 32.59
N GLY A 462 -4.79 34.87 32.73
CA GLY A 462 -4.03 35.79 33.58
C GLY A 462 -4.12 35.48 35.08
N SER A 463 -4.94 34.52 35.48
CA SER A 463 -5.07 34.06 36.87
C SER A 463 -4.62 32.61 37.06
N SER A 464 -3.81 32.05 36.13
CA SER A 464 -3.32 30.68 36.28
C SER A 464 -2.56 30.53 37.59
N SER A 465 -2.68 29.39 38.25
CA SER A 465 -2.02 29.11 39.53
C SER A 465 -0.51 28.92 39.37
N ASP A 466 -0.12 28.36 38.22
CA ASP A 466 1.16 27.73 37.97
C ASP A 466 1.79 28.21 36.64
N ILE A 467 3.04 27.82 36.48
CA ILE A 467 3.66 27.55 35.18
C ILE A 467 4.72 26.49 35.42
N ARG A 468 4.91 25.59 34.47
CA ARG A 468 5.91 24.53 34.54
C ARG A 468 6.63 24.39 33.21
N PHE A 469 7.94 24.19 33.27
CA PHE A 469 8.76 23.84 32.12
C PHE A 469 9.92 22.94 32.52
N ASP A 470 9.99 21.77 31.90
CA ASP A 470 11.17 20.90 31.89
C ASP A 470 11.29 20.21 30.54
N MET A 471 12.51 19.92 30.11
CA MET A 471 12.75 19.34 28.79
C MET A 471 13.93 18.38 28.82
N MET A 472 13.76 17.24 28.15
CA MET A 472 14.81 16.31 27.80
C MET A 472 14.91 16.18 26.29
N LEU A 473 16.14 16.08 25.79
CA LEU A 473 16.44 15.74 24.42
C LEU A 473 17.34 14.52 24.45
N ARG A 474 16.89 13.42 23.86
CA ARG A 474 17.64 12.17 23.77
C ARG A 474 17.82 11.81 22.30
N GLY A 475 19.08 11.65 21.88
CA GLY A 475 19.38 10.97 20.63
C GLY A 475 19.14 9.50 20.87
N GLU A 476 18.08 9.01 20.26
CA GLU A 476 17.75 7.60 20.30
C GLU A 476 18.54 6.93 19.19
N THR A 477 19.26 5.89 19.55
CA THR A 477 19.64 4.89 18.55
C THR A 477 18.40 4.04 18.29
N ASN A 478 18.45 2.87 17.65
CA ASN A 478 17.23 2.03 17.53
C ASN A 478 16.58 1.65 18.89
N ARG A 479 17.09 2.17 20.02
CA ARG A 479 16.83 1.78 21.41
C ARG A 479 15.85 2.65 22.25
N GLY A 480 14.62 2.93 21.77
CA GLY A 480 13.71 3.97 22.32
C GLY A 480 12.61 3.61 23.34
N GLY A 481 12.50 2.37 23.81
CA GLY A 481 11.40 1.90 24.69
C GLY A 481 11.87 1.14 25.92
N GLY A 482 13.01 1.55 26.46
CA GLY A 482 13.76 0.86 27.51
C GLY A 482 15.14 0.44 27.00
N ASP A 483 16.04 0.09 27.91
CA ASP A 483 17.47 -0.11 27.59
C ASP A 483 17.72 -1.35 26.70
N ASN A 484 16.77 -2.30 26.67
CA ASN A 484 16.87 -3.53 25.90
C ASN A 484 16.02 -3.45 24.63
N VAL A 485 16.68 -3.50 23.48
CA VAL A 485 16.05 -3.33 22.19
C VAL A 485 16.44 -4.43 21.26
N SER A 486 15.41 -4.99 20.65
CA SER A 486 15.54 -6.15 19.78
C SER A 486 16.33 -5.84 18.52
N GLU A 487 17.03 -6.86 18.02
CA GLU A 487 17.43 -6.94 16.63
C GLU A 487 16.25 -6.60 15.71
N PRO A 488 16.49 -5.95 14.56
CA PRO A 488 15.43 -5.62 13.61
C PRO A 488 14.58 -6.82 13.19
N LEU A 489 13.26 -6.66 13.23
CA LEU A 489 12.31 -7.54 12.57
C LEU A 489 12.00 -6.95 11.19
N PHE A 490 12.02 -7.81 10.19
CA PHE A 490 11.59 -7.48 8.83
C PHE A 490 10.34 -8.28 8.51
N PHE A 491 9.33 -7.61 7.97
CA PHE A 491 8.09 -8.24 7.54
C PHE A 491 8.19 -8.56 6.06
N ALA A 492 8.18 -9.84 5.70
CA ALA A 492 8.12 -10.27 4.30
C ALA A 492 6.67 -10.39 3.80
N GLU A 493 5.71 -10.42 4.73
CA GLU A 493 4.27 -10.51 4.49
C GLU A 493 3.54 -9.78 5.61
N ALA A 494 2.24 -9.50 5.41
CA ALA A 494 1.42 -8.89 6.44
C ALA A 494 1.34 -9.80 7.68
N ALA A 495 1.42 -9.18 8.87
CA ALA A 495 1.52 -9.92 10.13
C ALA A 495 0.86 -9.17 11.29
N MET A 496 0.28 -9.93 12.21
CA MET A 496 -0.21 -9.40 13.48
C MET A 496 0.89 -9.57 14.53
N LEU A 497 1.66 -8.52 14.78
CA LEU A 497 2.73 -8.53 15.78
C LEU A 497 2.13 -8.31 17.17
N ARG A 498 2.13 -9.37 17.98
CA ARG A 498 1.81 -9.31 19.41
C ARG A 498 3.06 -9.51 20.23
N ALA A 499 3.34 -8.63 21.18
CA ALA A 499 4.56 -8.70 21.98
C ALA A 499 4.30 -8.39 23.47
N ARG A 500 5.05 -9.08 24.34
CA ARG A 500 5.13 -8.80 25.77
C ARG A 500 6.57 -8.80 26.24
N SER A 501 6.87 -7.90 27.15
CA SER A 501 8.10 -7.88 27.93
C SER A 501 7.98 -8.88 29.07
N TYR A 502 9.08 -9.54 29.38
CA TYR A 502 9.22 -10.42 30.52
C TYR A 502 10.49 -10.07 31.29
N ASN A 503 10.41 -10.06 32.61
CA ASN A 503 11.57 -9.94 33.48
C ASN A 503 11.81 -11.29 34.17
N THR A 504 12.91 -11.94 33.83
CA THR A 504 13.24 -13.27 34.36
C THR A 504 13.57 -13.27 35.86
N ASP A 505 13.97 -12.13 36.42
CA ASP A 505 14.41 -12.04 37.82
C ASP A 505 13.21 -12.03 38.78
N ASN A 506 12.19 -11.22 38.47
CA ASN A 506 10.98 -11.12 39.27
C ASN A 506 9.79 -11.91 38.70
N LYS A 507 9.95 -12.52 37.51
CA LYS A 507 8.96 -13.32 36.77
C LYS A 507 7.69 -12.57 36.38
N GLU A 508 7.79 -11.26 36.22
CA GLU A 508 6.68 -10.38 35.86
C GLU A 508 6.57 -10.21 34.34
N TRP A 509 5.33 -10.08 33.86
CA TRP A 509 5.00 -9.83 32.46
C TRP A 509 4.43 -8.43 32.30
N SER A 510 4.78 -7.73 31.23
CA SER A 510 4.12 -6.49 30.86
C SER A 510 2.67 -6.70 30.38
N ALA A 511 1.97 -5.60 30.15
CA ALA A 511 0.80 -5.59 29.27
C ALA A 511 1.17 -6.05 27.85
N LEU A 512 0.15 -6.46 27.08
CA LEU A 512 0.30 -6.80 25.66
C LEU A 512 0.42 -5.50 24.87
N ASN A 513 1.40 -5.42 23.96
CA ASN A 513 1.30 -4.51 22.82
C ASN A 513 0.97 -5.35 21.58
N GLU A 514 0.16 -4.78 20.69
CA GLU A 514 -0.22 -5.41 19.45
C GLU A 514 -0.34 -4.36 18.35
N SER A 515 0.06 -4.74 17.15
CA SER A 515 -0.20 -3.93 15.96
C SER A 515 -0.13 -4.79 14.70
N PHE A 516 -0.90 -4.40 13.70
CA PHE A 516 -0.98 -5.08 12.41
C PHE A 516 -0.10 -4.36 11.41
N PHE A 517 0.74 -5.11 10.71
CA PHE A 517 1.66 -4.61 9.70
C PHE A 517 1.25 -5.15 8.33
N THR A 518 1.18 -4.27 7.34
CA THR A 518 1.01 -4.60 5.92
C THR A 518 2.31 -4.30 5.17
N ILE A 519 2.44 -4.83 3.94
CA ILE A 519 3.61 -4.54 3.09
C ILE A 519 3.29 -3.42 2.11
N ASP A 520 4.17 -2.42 2.01
CA ASP A 520 4.03 -1.30 1.06
C ASP A 520 3.87 -1.79 -0.39
N GLY A 521 3.02 -1.10 -1.15
CA GLY A 521 2.87 -1.29 -2.60
C GLY A 521 1.89 -2.39 -3.04
N VAL A 522 1.08 -2.95 -2.14
CA VAL A 522 0.09 -3.99 -2.49
C VAL A 522 -1.34 -3.47 -2.27
N SER A 523 -1.92 -2.85 -3.30
CA SER A 523 -3.37 -2.54 -3.32
C SER A 523 -4.19 -3.77 -3.67
N VAL A 524 -5.36 -3.93 -3.05
CA VAL A 524 -6.32 -4.97 -3.47
C VAL A 524 -7.13 -4.46 -4.64
N ASP A 525 -7.07 -5.16 -5.76
CA ASP A 525 -7.81 -4.84 -6.98
C ASP A 525 -8.24 -6.12 -7.74
N ALA A 526 -9.01 -5.97 -8.82
CA ALA A 526 -9.58 -7.08 -9.58
C ALA A 526 -8.52 -8.00 -10.21
N SER A 527 -7.27 -7.54 -10.35
CA SER A 527 -6.17 -8.31 -10.92
C SER A 527 -5.52 -9.29 -9.93
N ASN A 528 -5.76 -9.11 -8.62
CA ASN A 528 -5.11 -9.91 -7.58
C ASN A 528 -6.09 -10.62 -6.63
N LEU A 529 -7.31 -10.10 -6.44
CA LEU A 529 -8.39 -10.80 -5.73
C LEU A 529 -9.52 -11.10 -6.70
N VAL A 530 -9.94 -12.36 -6.81
CA VAL A 530 -11.06 -12.78 -7.68
C VAL A 530 -12.07 -13.63 -6.92
N VAL A 531 -13.32 -13.66 -7.40
CA VAL A 531 -14.29 -14.69 -7.01
C VAL A 531 -13.98 -15.95 -7.84
N SER A 532 -13.45 -17.00 -7.20
CA SER A 532 -13.04 -18.24 -7.87
C SER A 532 -14.17 -19.25 -8.01
N GLU A 533 -15.13 -19.23 -7.10
CA GLU A 533 -16.27 -20.15 -7.09
C GLU A 533 -17.52 -19.48 -6.50
N LEU A 534 -18.67 -19.74 -7.10
CA LEU A 534 -19.97 -19.24 -6.67
C LEU A 534 -21.00 -20.37 -6.68
N HIS A 535 -21.54 -20.69 -5.51
CA HIS A 535 -22.56 -21.74 -5.35
C HIS A 535 -23.89 -21.11 -4.95
N TYR A 536 -24.53 -20.43 -5.92
CA TYR A 536 -25.71 -19.59 -5.67
C TYR A 536 -27.02 -20.37 -5.50
N HIS A 537 -27.09 -21.61 -5.95
CA HIS A 537 -28.29 -22.43 -5.89
C HIS A 537 -27.96 -23.92 -5.62
N PRO A 538 -27.65 -24.28 -4.36
CA PRO A 538 -27.25 -25.63 -4.02
C PRO A 538 -28.33 -26.70 -4.21
N ALA A 539 -27.89 -27.96 -4.32
CA ALA A 539 -28.80 -29.10 -4.24
C ALA A 539 -29.43 -29.22 -2.85
N ASN A 540 -30.64 -29.79 -2.82
CA ASN A 540 -31.33 -30.08 -1.57
C ASN A 540 -30.49 -30.99 -0.66
N PRO A 541 -30.51 -30.77 0.66
CA PRO A 541 -29.87 -31.68 1.61
C PRO A 541 -30.50 -33.07 1.53
N THR A 542 -29.67 -34.11 1.53
CA THR A 542 -30.12 -35.50 1.38
C THR A 542 -29.65 -36.41 2.49
N THR A 543 -28.59 -36.04 3.20
CA THR A 543 -28.04 -36.84 4.29
C THR A 543 -28.73 -36.52 5.62
N PRO A 544 -28.80 -37.47 6.57
CA PRO A 544 -29.32 -37.19 7.90
C PRO A 544 -28.53 -36.12 8.68
N LEU A 545 -27.25 -35.93 8.37
CA LEU A 545 -26.39 -34.91 9.00
C LEU A 545 -26.80 -33.51 8.51
N GLU A 546 -26.91 -33.32 7.19
CA GLU A 546 -27.37 -32.06 6.62
C GLU A 546 -28.78 -31.70 7.09
N LEU A 547 -29.71 -32.66 7.02
CA LEU A 547 -31.12 -32.46 7.40
C LEU A 547 -31.32 -32.18 8.90
N ALA A 548 -30.34 -32.51 9.74
CA ALA A 548 -30.37 -32.14 11.16
C ALA A 548 -30.07 -30.65 11.37
N GLU A 549 -29.27 -30.04 10.49
CA GLU A 549 -28.86 -28.64 10.58
C GLU A 549 -29.79 -27.71 9.78
N SER A 550 -30.11 -28.05 8.53
CA SER A 550 -31.07 -27.29 7.72
C SER A 550 -31.75 -28.13 6.63
N SER A 551 -33.02 -27.84 6.38
CA SER A 551 -33.77 -28.34 5.22
C SER A 551 -33.82 -27.33 4.07
N ASP A 552 -33.34 -26.10 4.29
CA ASP A 552 -33.24 -25.08 3.25
C ASP A 552 -31.93 -25.27 2.50
N ARG A 553 -32.01 -25.57 1.20
CA ARG A 553 -30.81 -25.76 0.35
C ARG A 553 -29.98 -24.48 0.26
N ASP A 554 -30.63 -23.32 0.39
CA ASP A 554 -29.96 -22.04 0.22
C ASP A 554 -29.01 -21.76 1.42
N ASP A 555 -29.16 -22.46 2.56
CA ASP A 555 -28.22 -22.35 3.69
C ASP A 555 -26.84 -22.97 3.40
N PHE A 556 -26.71 -23.70 2.28
CA PHE A 556 -25.45 -24.29 1.81
C PHE A 556 -24.75 -23.45 0.73
N GLU A 557 -25.25 -22.23 0.46
CA GLU A 557 -24.64 -21.26 -0.44
C GLU A 557 -23.26 -20.80 0.06
N PHE A 558 -22.36 -20.53 -0.88
CA PHE A 558 -21.08 -19.89 -0.59
C PHE A 558 -20.54 -19.09 -1.77
N ILE A 559 -19.64 -18.17 -1.45
CA ILE A 559 -18.80 -17.39 -2.36
C ILE A 559 -17.34 -17.64 -1.95
N GLU A 560 -16.51 -18.04 -2.91
CA GLU A 560 -15.09 -18.24 -2.68
C GLU A 560 -14.26 -17.12 -3.32
N PHE A 561 -13.35 -16.56 -2.53
CA PHE A 561 -12.32 -15.65 -3.01
C PHE A 561 -10.98 -16.35 -3.12
N LEU A 562 -10.24 -16.05 -4.19
CA LEU A 562 -8.87 -16.48 -4.40
C LEU A 562 -7.97 -15.26 -4.59
N ASN A 563 -6.87 -15.24 -3.84
CA ASN A 563 -5.75 -14.35 -4.13
C ASN A 563 -4.90 -14.96 -5.25
N ILE A 564 -5.05 -14.46 -6.47
CA ILE A 564 -4.25 -14.86 -7.65
C ILE A 564 -2.94 -14.07 -7.77
N GLY A 565 -2.75 -13.06 -6.93
CA GLY A 565 -1.54 -12.26 -6.86
C GLY A 565 -0.35 -13.01 -6.24
N LYS A 566 0.80 -12.34 -6.25
CA LYS A 566 2.07 -12.87 -5.69
C LYS A 566 2.32 -12.45 -4.23
N ALA A 567 1.55 -11.49 -3.73
CA ALA A 567 1.67 -10.94 -2.38
C ALA A 567 0.44 -11.27 -1.54
N ALA A 568 0.57 -11.22 -0.22
CA ALA A 568 -0.58 -11.29 0.68
C ALA A 568 -1.43 -10.01 0.56
N LEU A 569 -2.75 -10.15 0.56
CA LEU A 569 -3.70 -9.05 0.42
C LEU A 569 -4.35 -8.74 1.78
N ASP A 570 -4.36 -7.47 2.17
CA ASP A 570 -5.16 -6.99 3.30
C ASP A 570 -6.57 -6.64 2.82
N LEU A 571 -7.55 -7.42 3.26
CA LEU A 571 -8.95 -7.27 2.86
C LEU A 571 -9.72 -6.27 3.75
N SER A 572 -9.03 -5.58 4.67
CA SER A 572 -9.64 -4.57 5.55
C SER A 572 -10.36 -3.48 4.77
N GLY A 573 -11.59 -3.16 5.18
CA GLY A 573 -12.44 -2.18 4.52
C GLY A 573 -13.15 -2.67 3.25
N ILE A 574 -12.84 -3.88 2.74
CA ILE A 574 -13.57 -4.48 1.61
C ILE A 574 -14.95 -4.95 2.07
N ARG A 575 -15.98 -4.67 1.26
CA ARG A 575 -17.38 -4.97 1.58
C ARG A 575 -18.23 -5.20 0.34
N PHE A 576 -19.38 -5.84 0.55
CA PHE A 576 -20.44 -5.92 -0.45
C PHE A 576 -21.37 -4.71 -0.35
N GLU A 577 -21.68 -4.11 -1.49
CA GLU A 577 -22.68 -3.04 -1.64
C GLU A 577 -23.93 -3.49 -2.43
N ALA A 578 -23.88 -4.67 -3.09
CA ALA A 578 -25.03 -5.35 -3.69
C ALA A 578 -24.90 -6.88 -3.59
N GLY A 579 -26.03 -7.59 -3.65
CA GLY A 579 -26.14 -9.04 -3.47
C GLY A 579 -26.34 -9.43 -2.01
N ILE A 580 -25.24 -9.78 -1.34
CA ILE A 580 -25.23 -10.15 0.08
C ILE A 580 -24.82 -8.98 0.98
N THR A 581 -24.98 -9.14 2.29
CA THR A 581 -24.48 -8.18 3.29
C THR A 581 -23.29 -8.77 4.03
N PHE A 582 -22.10 -8.25 3.72
CA PHE A 582 -20.85 -8.65 4.34
C PHE A 582 -19.79 -7.53 4.23
N ALA A 583 -18.97 -7.41 5.26
CA ALA A 583 -17.74 -6.64 5.25
C ALA A 583 -16.65 -7.48 5.91
N PHE A 584 -15.46 -7.50 5.30
CA PHE A 584 -14.33 -8.21 5.88
C PHE A 584 -13.97 -7.58 7.23
N PRO A 585 -13.72 -8.38 8.28
CA PRO A 585 -13.18 -7.87 9.53
C PRO A 585 -11.84 -7.16 9.30
N GLU A 586 -11.57 -6.13 10.11
CA GLU A 586 -10.26 -5.46 10.10
C GLU A 586 -9.12 -6.46 10.34
N ASN A 587 -8.00 -6.25 9.65
CA ASN A 587 -6.80 -7.08 9.62
C ASN A 587 -7.00 -8.48 9.00
N THR A 588 -7.99 -8.65 8.12
CA THR A 588 -8.18 -9.93 7.39
C THR A 588 -7.16 -10.04 6.27
N VAL A 589 -6.22 -10.97 6.37
CA VAL A 589 -5.17 -11.19 5.36
C VAL A 589 -5.41 -12.45 4.54
N LEU A 590 -5.41 -12.33 3.21
CA LEU A 590 -5.43 -13.48 2.31
C LEU A 590 -4.06 -13.66 1.64
N LYS A 591 -3.32 -14.71 2.02
CA LYS A 591 -1.99 -15.01 1.45
C LYS A 591 -2.07 -15.35 -0.05
N ALA A 592 -0.97 -15.13 -0.76
CA ALA A 592 -0.84 -15.45 -2.19
C ALA A 592 -1.22 -16.92 -2.49
N GLY A 593 -2.07 -17.12 -3.49
CA GLY A 593 -2.57 -18.44 -3.90
C GLY A 593 -3.48 -19.13 -2.88
N LYS A 594 -3.97 -18.43 -1.86
CA LYS A 594 -4.91 -18.99 -0.85
C LYS A 594 -6.34 -18.57 -1.11
N HIS A 595 -7.24 -19.45 -0.66
CA HIS A 595 -8.69 -19.32 -0.79
C HIS A 595 -9.29 -18.84 0.54
N LEU A 596 -10.42 -18.14 0.46
CA LEU A 596 -11.24 -17.70 1.58
C LEU A 596 -12.71 -17.92 1.22
N LEU A 597 -13.50 -18.39 2.17
CA LEU A 597 -14.92 -18.68 1.97
C LEU A 597 -15.82 -17.71 2.74
N LEU A 598 -16.79 -17.16 2.03
CA LEU A 598 -17.98 -16.55 2.62
C LEU A 598 -19.13 -17.53 2.48
N ILE A 599 -19.76 -17.91 3.59
CA ILE A 599 -20.85 -18.88 3.60
C ILE A 599 -22.10 -18.28 4.22
N ARG A 600 -23.26 -18.86 3.92
CA ARG A 600 -24.50 -18.40 4.53
C ARG A 600 -24.73 -18.93 5.95
N ASN A 601 -24.46 -20.21 6.18
CA ASN A 601 -24.68 -20.86 7.47
C ASN A 601 -23.58 -21.89 7.74
N ARG A 602 -22.79 -21.67 8.79
CA ARG A 602 -21.66 -22.53 9.18
C ARG A 602 -22.06 -23.93 9.52
N ALA A 603 -23.12 -24.12 10.31
CA ALA A 603 -23.53 -25.45 10.73
C ALA A 603 -23.99 -26.28 9.53
N ALA A 604 -24.79 -25.70 8.63
CA ALA A 604 -25.22 -26.36 7.40
C ALA A 604 -24.04 -26.66 6.46
N PHE A 605 -23.17 -25.68 6.21
CA PHE A 605 -22.00 -25.84 5.37
C PHE A 605 -21.08 -26.95 5.89
N GLU A 606 -20.70 -26.93 7.17
CA GLU A 606 -19.83 -27.94 7.77
C GLU A 606 -20.49 -29.33 7.83
N ALA A 607 -21.82 -29.43 7.86
CA ALA A 607 -22.52 -30.72 7.76
C ALA A 607 -22.40 -31.36 6.35
N ARG A 608 -22.25 -30.55 5.30
CA ARG A 608 -22.07 -31.02 3.91
C ARG A 608 -20.61 -31.24 3.55
N TYR A 609 -19.74 -30.27 3.87
CA TYR A 609 -18.35 -30.26 3.42
C TYR A 609 -17.34 -30.72 4.49
N GLY A 610 -17.78 -30.83 5.75
CA GLY A 610 -16.89 -30.99 6.89
C GLY A 610 -16.17 -29.68 7.25
N THR A 611 -15.32 -29.74 8.28
CA THR A 611 -14.42 -28.63 8.61
C THR A 611 -13.26 -28.62 7.63
N ILE A 612 -13.04 -27.48 6.96
CA ILE A 612 -11.93 -27.31 6.02
C ILE A 612 -10.75 -26.65 6.77
N GLU A 613 -9.71 -27.42 7.03
CA GLU A 613 -8.52 -26.92 7.72
C GLU A 613 -7.72 -25.92 6.87
N GLY A 614 -7.24 -24.83 7.47
CA GLY A 614 -6.36 -23.86 6.81
C GLY A 614 -7.05 -22.87 5.87
N ILE A 615 -8.39 -22.87 5.80
CA ILE A 615 -9.19 -21.89 5.05
C ILE A 615 -9.85 -20.92 6.02
N GLN A 616 -9.75 -19.62 5.72
CA GLN A 616 -10.52 -18.60 6.44
C GLN A 616 -11.97 -18.64 6.00
N LEU A 617 -12.88 -18.63 6.97
CA LEU A 617 -14.30 -18.80 6.71
C LEU A 617 -15.10 -17.77 7.52
N PHE A 618 -15.96 -17.02 6.83
CA PHE A 618 -16.84 -16.02 7.44
C PHE A 618 -18.31 -16.25 7.04
N GLU A 619 -19.24 -15.91 7.93
CA GLU A 619 -20.67 -15.96 7.63
C GLU A 619 -21.15 -14.60 7.11
N TYR A 620 -21.84 -14.59 5.97
CA TYR A 620 -22.55 -13.42 5.48
C TYR A 620 -24.03 -13.46 5.87
N THR A 621 -24.72 -12.32 5.71
CA THR A 621 -26.18 -12.25 5.89
C THR A 621 -26.87 -11.89 4.58
N GLY A 622 -28.14 -12.30 4.44
CA GLY A 622 -28.83 -12.29 3.15
C GLY A 622 -28.73 -13.64 2.46
N ARG A 623 -28.99 -13.67 1.15
CA ARG A 623 -28.93 -14.88 0.32
C ARG A 623 -28.63 -14.53 -1.12
N LEU A 624 -28.07 -15.48 -1.84
CA LEU A 624 -27.90 -15.36 -3.27
C LEU A 624 -29.24 -15.57 -3.99
N ASN A 625 -29.46 -14.89 -5.11
CA ASN A 625 -30.65 -15.09 -5.92
C ASN A 625 -30.47 -16.31 -6.83
N ASN A 626 -31.36 -17.28 -6.68
CA ASN A 626 -31.40 -18.51 -7.49
C ASN A 626 -31.62 -18.27 -8.99
N SER A 627 -32.04 -17.07 -9.42
CA SER A 627 -32.19 -16.70 -10.84
C SER A 627 -31.25 -15.59 -11.31
N GLY A 628 -30.14 -15.40 -10.62
CA GLY A 628 -29.16 -14.36 -10.96
C GLY A 628 -29.36 -13.04 -10.24
N GLU A 629 -28.26 -12.34 -9.96
CA GLU A 629 -28.23 -10.98 -9.42
C GLU A 629 -26.86 -10.31 -9.61
N GLN A 630 -26.81 -9.00 -9.32
CA GLN A 630 -25.57 -8.22 -9.28
C GLN A 630 -24.84 -8.43 -7.95
N LEU A 631 -23.55 -8.71 -8.02
CA LEU A 631 -22.61 -8.67 -6.91
C LEU A 631 -21.69 -7.46 -7.09
N LEU A 632 -21.79 -6.51 -6.15
CA LEU A 632 -20.96 -5.31 -6.11
C LEU A 632 -20.07 -5.37 -4.87
N ILE A 633 -18.76 -5.46 -5.07
CA ILE A 633 -17.74 -5.53 -4.03
C ILE A 633 -16.89 -4.27 -4.13
N THR A 634 -16.80 -3.49 -3.05
CA THR A 634 -16.03 -2.25 -2.98
C THR A 634 -14.95 -2.33 -1.91
N GLY A 635 -13.90 -1.52 -2.05
CA GLY A 635 -12.83 -1.39 -1.06
C GLY A 635 -12.53 0.08 -0.78
N ASN A 636 -11.28 0.36 -0.38
CA ASN A 636 -10.84 1.72 -0.07
C ASN A 636 -10.43 2.54 -1.32
N GLY A 637 -10.43 1.92 -2.51
CA GLY A 637 -10.15 2.58 -3.79
C GLY A 637 -11.35 3.34 -4.38
N LEU A 638 -11.10 4.10 -5.45
CA LEU A 638 -12.13 4.89 -6.14
C LEU A 638 -13.08 4.04 -7.00
N ASN A 639 -12.64 2.87 -7.45
CA ASN A 639 -13.43 1.96 -8.28
C ASN A 639 -13.85 0.72 -7.45
N PRO A 640 -15.02 0.13 -7.76
CA PRO A 640 -15.38 -1.18 -7.23
C PRO A 640 -14.31 -2.22 -7.55
N LEU A 641 -14.11 -3.15 -6.62
CA LEU A 641 -13.21 -4.29 -6.79
C LEU A 641 -13.78 -5.27 -7.82
N HIS A 642 -15.06 -5.59 -7.69
CA HIS A 642 -15.82 -6.38 -8.66
C HIS A 642 -17.23 -5.83 -8.76
N ASP A 643 -17.73 -5.73 -9.98
CA ASP A 643 -19.12 -5.39 -10.29
C ASP A 643 -19.56 -6.29 -11.44
N PHE A 644 -20.34 -7.33 -11.12
CA PHE A 644 -20.82 -8.27 -12.14
C PHE A 644 -22.17 -8.89 -11.78
N THR A 645 -22.88 -9.36 -12.79
CA THR A 645 -24.15 -10.08 -12.66
C THR A 645 -23.99 -11.49 -13.16
N TYR A 646 -24.37 -12.49 -12.35
CA TYR A 646 -24.49 -13.88 -12.78
C TYR A 646 -25.94 -14.22 -13.15
N ASP A 647 -26.16 -15.29 -13.90
CA ASP A 647 -27.49 -15.72 -14.39
C ASP A 647 -27.62 -17.26 -14.33
N ASP A 648 -28.86 -17.76 -14.34
CA ASP A 648 -29.21 -19.19 -14.37
C ASP A 648 -29.55 -19.70 -15.78
N GLN A 649 -29.56 -18.80 -16.78
CA GLN A 649 -29.84 -19.11 -18.19
C GLN A 649 -28.58 -19.13 -19.06
N LEU A 650 -28.66 -19.82 -20.20
CA LEU A 650 -27.62 -19.76 -21.23
C LEU A 650 -27.33 -18.30 -21.63
N PRO A 651 -26.04 -17.92 -21.81
CA PRO A 651 -24.88 -18.80 -21.96
C PRO A 651 -24.19 -19.22 -20.65
N TRP A 652 -24.73 -18.89 -19.48
CA TRP A 652 -24.17 -19.34 -18.20
C TRP A 652 -24.33 -20.86 -18.01
N PRO A 653 -23.46 -21.51 -17.20
CA PRO A 653 -23.61 -22.92 -16.85
C PRO A 653 -24.90 -23.21 -16.06
N THR A 654 -25.96 -23.64 -16.75
CA THR A 654 -27.28 -23.98 -16.16
C THR A 654 -27.25 -25.22 -15.24
N GLU A 655 -26.12 -25.90 -15.12
CA GLU A 655 -25.92 -26.95 -14.12
C GLU A 655 -25.66 -26.42 -12.71
N ALA A 656 -25.22 -25.17 -12.59
CA ALA A 656 -25.07 -24.52 -11.29
C ALA A 656 -26.41 -24.13 -10.65
N ASP A 657 -27.50 -24.27 -11.40
CA ASP A 657 -28.86 -23.93 -10.99
C ASP A 657 -29.57 -25.12 -10.30
N GLY A 658 -29.35 -25.31 -9.00
CA GLY A 658 -30.13 -26.24 -8.18
C GLY A 658 -29.84 -27.73 -8.37
N LYS A 659 -28.99 -28.09 -9.33
CA LYS A 659 -28.55 -29.48 -9.59
C LYS A 659 -27.35 -29.89 -8.73
N GLY A 660 -26.83 -28.96 -7.92
CA GLY A 660 -25.77 -29.20 -6.96
C GLY A 660 -24.37 -28.89 -7.44
N PHE A 661 -24.18 -28.41 -8.66
CA PHE A 661 -22.89 -27.89 -9.09
C PHE A 661 -22.76 -26.40 -8.74
N SER A 662 -21.55 -25.89 -8.59
CA SER A 662 -21.22 -24.46 -8.54
C SER A 662 -20.73 -23.93 -9.90
N LEU A 663 -20.70 -22.61 -10.01
CA LEU A 663 -19.94 -21.89 -11.02
C LEU A 663 -18.46 -21.80 -10.58
N ILE A 664 -17.56 -22.20 -11.46
CA ILE A 664 -16.10 -22.14 -11.26
C ILE A 664 -15.51 -21.14 -12.26
N LEU A 665 -14.66 -20.24 -11.78
CA LEU A 665 -13.88 -19.36 -12.64
C LEU A 665 -12.87 -20.19 -13.45
N SER A 666 -12.93 -20.11 -14.78
CA SER A 666 -12.08 -20.91 -15.66
C SER A 666 -10.60 -20.52 -15.51
N SER A 667 -9.69 -21.50 -15.48
CA SER A 667 -8.23 -21.26 -15.39
C SER A 667 -7.62 -20.45 -16.55
N GLN A 668 -8.35 -20.29 -17.66
CA GLN A 668 -7.99 -19.39 -18.77
C GLN A 668 -8.41 -17.92 -18.50
N ALA A 669 -9.06 -17.64 -17.37
CA ALA A 669 -9.73 -16.37 -17.07
C ALA A 669 -8.99 -15.45 -16.08
N ALA A 670 -7.69 -15.63 -15.85
CA ALA A 670 -6.90 -14.63 -15.13
C ALA A 670 -6.87 -13.32 -15.96
N GLY A 671 -7.74 -12.36 -15.60
CA GLY A 671 -7.90 -11.08 -16.29
C GLY A 671 -9.14 -10.94 -17.18
N PHE A 672 -10.10 -11.87 -17.16
CA PHE A 672 -11.40 -11.69 -17.86
C PHE A 672 -12.46 -11.09 -16.91
N PRO A 673 -13.39 -10.25 -17.42
CA PRO A 673 -14.48 -9.72 -16.61
C PRO A 673 -15.37 -10.84 -16.04
N LEU A 674 -15.66 -10.78 -14.74
CA LEU A 674 -16.53 -11.76 -14.07
C LEU A 674 -17.98 -11.75 -14.60
N GLY A 675 -18.40 -10.67 -15.26
CA GLY A 675 -19.73 -10.56 -15.88
C GLY A 675 -19.89 -11.32 -17.20
N GLU A 676 -18.81 -11.89 -17.75
CA GLU A 676 -18.87 -12.65 -19.00
C GLU A 676 -19.17 -14.13 -18.72
N PRO A 677 -20.24 -14.72 -19.29
CA PRO A 677 -20.60 -16.13 -19.06
C PRO A 677 -19.47 -17.10 -19.44
N ALA A 678 -18.66 -16.73 -20.45
CA ALA A 678 -17.52 -17.53 -20.91
C ALA A 678 -16.37 -17.63 -19.89
N SER A 679 -16.34 -16.73 -18.89
CA SER A 679 -15.38 -16.80 -17.78
C SER A 679 -15.69 -17.96 -16.82
N TRP A 680 -16.91 -18.50 -16.86
CA TRP A 680 -17.40 -19.49 -15.90
C TRP A 680 -17.58 -20.87 -16.54
N THR A 681 -17.25 -21.89 -15.77
CA THR A 681 -17.54 -23.29 -16.09
C THR A 681 -18.30 -23.94 -14.94
N VAL A 682 -18.84 -25.13 -15.17
CA VAL A 682 -19.48 -25.91 -14.12
C VAL A 682 -18.41 -26.65 -13.32
N SER A 683 -18.53 -26.69 -11.98
CA SER A 683 -17.73 -27.58 -11.15
C SER A 683 -17.82 -29.04 -11.58
N ARG A 684 -16.76 -29.81 -11.35
CA ARG A 684 -16.66 -31.23 -11.71
C ARG A 684 -17.26 -32.15 -10.63
N HIS A 685 -17.53 -31.61 -9.45
CA HIS A 685 -18.08 -32.32 -8.30
C HIS A 685 -19.41 -31.72 -7.85
N LEU A 686 -20.34 -32.57 -7.45
CA LEU A 686 -21.52 -32.13 -6.72
C LEU A 686 -21.09 -31.52 -5.39
N GLY A 687 -21.60 -30.33 -5.09
CA GLY A 687 -21.18 -29.46 -3.99
C GLY A 687 -20.09 -28.46 -4.38
N GLY A 688 -19.51 -28.54 -5.58
CA GLY A 688 -18.36 -27.71 -5.93
C GLY A 688 -17.05 -28.21 -5.33
N SER A 689 -16.05 -27.34 -5.23
CA SER A 689 -14.73 -27.65 -4.66
C SER A 689 -14.24 -26.63 -3.62
N PRO A 690 -15.10 -26.20 -2.67
CA PRO A 690 -14.80 -25.09 -1.78
C PRO A 690 -13.51 -25.31 -0.98
N GLY A 691 -12.68 -24.28 -0.95
CA GLY A 691 -11.39 -24.26 -0.25
C GLY A 691 -10.27 -25.01 -0.96
N THR A 692 -10.50 -25.51 -2.17
CA THR A 692 -9.50 -26.26 -2.94
C THR A 692 -9.45 -25.78 -4.38
N VAL A 693 -8.30 -25.97 -5.04
CA VAL A 693 -8.23 -25.76 -6.48
C VAL A 693 -9.13 -26.80 -7.15
N GLU A 694 -10.07 -26.34 -7.98
CA GLU A 694 -10.89 -27.22 -8.82
C GLU A 694 -9.96 -28.24 -9.52
N PRO A 695 -10.11 -29.56 -9.27
CA PRO A 695 -9.12 -30.56 -9.67
C PRO A 695 -8.74 -30.44 -11.14
N ALA A 696 -7.45 -30.25 -11.42
CA ALA A 696 -6.96 -30.18 -12.79
C ALA A 696 -7.19 -31.53 -13.47
N GLY A 697 -8.03 -31.48 -14.49
CA GLY A 697 -8.40 -32.60 -15.33
C GLY A 697 -9.59 -33.39 -14.80
N GLY A 698 -10.53 -33.68 -15.69
CA GLY A 698 -11.60 -34.65 -15.41
C GLY A 698 -11.05 -36.07 -15.18
N ILE A 699 -11.91 -37.08 -15.21
CA ILE A 699 -11.47 -38.46 -15.34
C ILE A 699 -10.70 -38.56 -16.66
N THR A 700 -9.42 -38.92 -16.63
CA THR A 700 -8.65 -39.21 -17.85
C THR A 700 -9.19 -40.46 -18.53
N TYR A 701 -9.00 -40.58 -19.85
CA TYR A 701 -9.35 -41.80 -20.57
C TYR A 701 -8.75 -43.05 -19.89
N ALA A 702 -7.51 -42.98 -19.39
CA ALA A 702 -6.86 -44.11 -18.72
C ALA A 702 -7.58 -44.52 -17.41
N ALA A 703 -8.02 -43.55 -16.60
CA ALA A 703 -8.75 -43.81 -15.38
C ALA A 703 -10.17 -44.35 -15.66
N TRP A 704 -10.85 -43.77 -16.66
CA TRP A 704 -12.15 -44.26 -17.12
C TRP A 704 -12.06 -45.68 -17.69
N ALA A 705 -11.05 -45.95 -18.52
CA ALA A 705 -10.84 -47.27 -19.11
C ALA A 705 -10.57 -48.33 -18.04
N ALA A 706 -9.77 -47.99 -17.02
CA ALA A 706 -9.53 -48.87 -15.88
C ALA A 706 -10.80 -49.14 -15.05
N SER A 707 -11.65 -48.13 -14.83
CA SER A 707 -12.91 -48.32 -14.09
C SER A 707 -13.96 -49.13 -14.84
N ASN A 708 -13.93 -49.09 -16.18
CA ASN A 708 -14.85 -49.83 -17.05
C ASN A 708 -14.26 -51.17 -17.54
N GLY A 709 -13.08 -51.57 -17.07
CA GLY A 709 -12.48 -52.86 -17.43
C GLY A 709 -12.07 -53.03 -18.90
N ILE A 710 -11.89 -51.91 -19.63
CA ILE A 710 -11.43 -51.89 -21.03
C ILE A 710 -10.09 -52.61 -21.17
N GLN A 711 -9.97 -53.51 -22.14
CA GLN A 711 -8.68 -54.08 -22.56
C GLN A 711 -8.17 -53.51 -23.90
N GLY A 712 -9.03 -52.87 -24.69
CA GLY A 712 -8.70 -52.21 -25.95
C GLY A 712 -7.97 -50.86 -25.78
N LYS A 713 -7.46 -50.34 -26.90
CA LYS A 713 -6.84 -49.02 -27.03
C LYS A 713 -7.91 -47.92 -27.27
N PRO A 714 -7.56 -46.62 -27.17
CA PRO A 714 -8.48 -45.51 -27.42
C PRO A 714 -9.24 -45.57 -28.76
N ASN A 715 -8.62 -46.12 -29.80
CA ASN A 715 -9.19 -46.21 -31.15
C ASN A 715 -9.86 -47.56 -31.45
N ASP A 716 -9.84 -48.50 -30.50
CA ASP A 716 -10.55 -49.77 -30.65
C ASP A 716 -12.04 -49.53 -30.36
N ASP A 717 -12.89 -50.38 -30.93
CA ASP A 717 -14.35 -50.39 -30.79
C ASP A 717 -14.68 -51.76 -30.21
N ASP A 718 -14.77 -51.83 -28.87
CA ASP A 718 -14.77 -53.11 -28.13
C ASP A 718 -16.15 -53.79 -28.12
N ASP A 719 -17.23 -53.06 -28.43
CA ASP A 719 -18.60 -53.55 -28.53
C ASP A 719 -19.20 -53.53 -29.95
N ASP A 720 -18.39 -53.18 -30.95
CA ASP A 720 -18.70 -53.20 -32.40
C ASP A 720 -19.89 -52.30 -32.79
N ASP A 721 -20.04 -51.14 -32.12
CA ASP A 721 -21.13 -50.18 -32.37
C ASP A 721 -20.76 -49.06 -33.36
N GLY A 722 -19.48 -49.00 -33.74
CA GLY A 722 -18.91 -48.01 -34.66
C GLY A 722 -18.28 -46.79 -33.98
N LEU A 723 -18.32 -46.70 -32.65
CA LEU A 723 -17.63 -45.69 -31.85
C LEU A 723 -16.39 -46.28 -31.20
N SER A 724 -15.28 -45.55 -31.31
CA SER A 724 -14.08 -45.96 -30.59
C SER A 724 -14.24 -45.70 -29.09
N ASN A 725 -13.55 -46.47 -28.26
CA ASN A 725 -13.47 -46.31 -26.82
C ASN A 725 -13.21 -44.85 -26.35
N TYR A 726 -12.44 -44.05 -27.11
CA TYR A 726 -12.23 -42.63 -26.77
C TYR A 726 -13.46 -41.75 -27.01
N TRP A 727 -14.25 -42.04 -28.04
CA TRP A 727 -15.53 -41.36 -28.30
C TRP A 727 -16.58 -41.75 -27.26
N GLU A 728 -16.62 -43.02 -26.87
CA GLU A 728 -17.42 -43.52 -25.74
C GLU A 728 -17.12 -42.73 -24.47
N PHE A 729 -15.83 -42.55 -24.15
CA PHE A 729 -15.37 -41.72 -23.04
C PHE A 729 -15.83 -40.25 -23.14
N LEU A 730 -15.72 -39.63 -24.31
CA LEU A 730 -16.13 -38.23 -24.53
C LEU A 730 -17.64 -38.01 -24.42
N PHE A 731 -18.43 -39.02 -24.76
CA PHE A 731 -19.89 -38.96 -24.69
C PHE A 731 -20.47 -39.49 -23.38
N GLY A 732 -19.72 -40.31 -22.65
CA GLY A 732 -20.15 -40.91 -21.39
C GLY A 732 -21.07 -42.13 -21.60
N SER A 733 -20.87 -42.86 -22.70
CA SER A 733 -21.52 -44.15 -23.00
C SER A 733 -20.60 -45.32 -22.58
N GLN A 734 -21.12 -46.55 -22.64
CA GLN A 734 -20.42 -47.72 -22.12
C GLN A 734 -19.78 -48.52 -23.27
N PRO A 735 -18.48 -48.78 -23.19
CA PRO A 735 -17.72 -49.44 -24.25
C PRO A 735 -17.92 -50.96 -24.35
N ASP A 736 -18.77 -51.52 -23.49
CA ASP A 736 -19.17 -52.92 -23.49
C ASP A 736 -20.68 -53.08 -23.77
N LEU A 737 -21.36 -52.01 -24.20
CA LEU A 737 -22.81 -51.96 -24.39
C LEU A 737 -23.22 -51.18 -25.64
N ALA A 738 -23.13 -51.83 -26.80
CA ALA A 738 -23.49 -51.27 -28.12
C ALA A 738 -24.90 -50.64 -28.24
N SER A 739 -25.80 -50.87 -27.27
CA SER A 739 -27.14 -50.25 -27.25
C SER A 739 -27.18 -48.83 -26.70
N ASP A 740 -26.11 -48.35 -26.06
CA ASP A 740 -26.05 -47.01 -25.47
C ASP A 740 -25.24 -45.98 -26.29
N ALA A 741 -24.83 -46.38 -27.49
CA ALA A 741 -24.23 -45.56 -28.55
C ALA A 741 -24.97 -44.21 -28.69
N PRO A 742 -24.32 -43.07 -28.39
CA PRO A 742 -24.92 -41.75 -28.45
C PRO A 742 -25.24 -41.35 -29.90
N VAL A 743 -26.46 -40.85 -30.11
CA VAL A 743 -26.89 -40.36 -31.43
C VAL A 743 -26.36 -38.95 -31.65
N PHE A 744 -25.47 -38.79 -32.64
CA PHE A 744 -25.11 -37.47 -33.17
C PHE A 744 -26.23 -36.96 -34.10
N GLY A 745 -26.98 -35.96 -33.63
CA GLY A 745 -28.12 -35.39 -34.33
C GLY A 745 -27.73 -34.20 -35.19
N LEU A 746 -28.00 -34.29 -36.49
CA LEU A 746 -27.98 -33.15 -37.42
C LEU A 746 -29.40 -32.89 -37.91
N THR A 747 -29.94 -31.72 -37.63
CA THR A 747 -31.28 -31.33 -38.10
C THR A 747 -31.25 -29.95 -38.73
N ILE A 748 -32.11 -29.73 -39.71
CA ILE A 748 -32.38 -28.39 -40.25
C ILE A 748 -33.71 -27.95 -39.64
N GLN A 749 -33.73 -26.77 -39.04
CA GLN A 749 -34.95 -26.20 -38.46
C GLN A 749 -35.12 -24.77 -38.96
N SER A 750 -36.33 -24.44 -39.40
CA SER A 750 -36.72 -23.07 -39.72
C SER A 750 -37.04 -22.34 -38.42
N ILE A 751 -36.26 -21.31 -38.11
CA ILE A 751 -36.45 -20.50 -36.90
C ILE A 751 -36.49 -19.02 -37.26
N ASP A 752 -37.21 -18.25 -36.45
CA ASP A 752 -37.22 -16.80 -36.51
C ASP A 752 -36.00 -16.27 -35.73
N VAL A 753 -35.13 -15.54 -36.41
CA VAL A 753 -34.01 -14.81 -35.81
C VAL A 753 -34.16 -13.34 -36.22
N ASP A 754 -34.39 -12.47 -35.25
CA ASP A 754 -34.58 -11.02 -35.44
C ASP A 754 -35.68 -10.62 -36.43
N GLY A 755 -36.75 -11.42 -36.55
CA GLY A 755 -37.91 -11.16 -37.40
C GLY A 755 -37.81 -11.77 -38.81
N GLU A 756 -36.73 -12.49 -39.12
CA GLU A 756 -36.53 -13.20 -40.37
C GLU A 756 -36.56 -14.72 -40.11
N VAL A 757 -37.44 -15.44 -40.83
CA VAL A 757 -37.54 -16.90 -40.73
C VAL A 757 -36.67 -17.53 -41.81
N ASP A 758 -35.61 -18.22 -41.37
CA ASP A 758 -34.68 -18.93 -42.24
C ASP A 758 -34.37 -20.33 -41.69
N ASP A 759 -33.79 -21.19 -42.55
CA ASP A 759 -33.38 -22.54 -42.20
C ASP A 759 -31.97 -22.55 -41.60
N TYR A 760 -31.81 -23.09 -40.39
CA TYR A 760 -30.51 -23.20 -39.71
C TYR A 760 -30.14 -24.66 -39.46
N LEU A 761 -28.84 -24.96 -39.46
CA LEU A 761 -28.33 -26.28 -39.07
C LEU A 761 -28.16 -26.35 -37.55
N PHE A 762 -28.77 -27.36 -36.95
CA PHE A 762 -28.66 -27.70 -35.54
C PHE A 762 -27.84 -28.98 -35.38
N LEU A 763 -26.96 -28.95 -34.38
CA LEU A 763 -26.14 -30.07 -33.95
C LEU A 763 -26.53 -30.43 -32.52
N THR A 764 -26.94 -31.67 -32.31
CA THR A 764 -27.25 -32.22 -30.99
C THR A 764 -26.31 -33.39 -30.70
N PHE A 765 -25.62 -33.35 -29.56
CA PHE A 765 -24.70 -34.42 -29.15
C PHE A 765 -24.70 -34.57 -27.63
N ARG A 766 -24.44 -35.78 -27.14
CA ARG A 766 -24.18 -36.02 -25.71
C ARG A 766 -22.77 -35.52 -25.37
N LYS A 767 -22.51 -35.18 -24.11
CA LYS A 767 -21.18 -34.79 -23.62
C LYS A 767 -20.99 -35.36 -22.22
N ASN A 768 -19.88 -36.05 -22.00
CA ASN A 768 -19.44 -36.45 -20.67
C ASN A 768 -18.95 -35.21 -19.90
N LEU A 769 -19.63 -34.88 -18.80
CA LEU A 769 -19.28 -33.71 -17.99
C LEU A 769 -18.07 -33.98 -17.09
N ARG A 770 -17.70 -35.25 -16.90
CA ARG A 770 -16.60 -35.69 -16.05
C ARG A 770 -15.32 -35.95 -16.82
N ALA A 771 -15.33 -35.92 -18.15
CA ALA A 771 -14.17 -36.23 -18.98
C ALA A 771 -13.08 -35.15 -18.87
N ASP A 772 -11.82 -35.56 -18.75
CA ASP A 772 -10.64 -34.69 -18.94
C ASP A 772 -10.33 -34.44 -20.42
N ALA A 773 -11.36 -34.13 -21.19
CA ALA A 773 -11.24 -33.95 -22.62
C ALA A 773 -12.40 -33.08 -23.11
N SER A 774 -12.16 -32.33 -24.18
CA SER A 774 -13.14 -31.38 -24.70
C SER A 774 -13.81 -31.91 -25.96
N LEU A 775 -15.12 -31.73 -26.05
CA LEU A 775 -15.87 -31.81 -27.31
C LEU A 775 -16.10 -30.40 -27.83
N THR A 776 -15.49 -30.08 -28.96
CA THR A 776 -15.60 -28.78 -29.62
C THR A 776 -16.27 -28.94 -30.97
N VAL A 777 -17.27 -28.11 -31.25
CA VAL A 777 -17.84 -28.00 -32.59
C VAL A 777 -16.93 -27.10 -33.41
N GLU A 778 -16.46 -27.59 -34.55
CA GLU A 778 -15.65 -26.81 -35.48
C GLU A 778 -16.36 -26.69 -36.82
N VAL A 779 -16.25 -25.51 -37.42
CA VAL A 779 -16.78 -25.21 -38.75
C VAL A 779 -15.67 -25.01 -39.75
N SER A 780 -15.92 -25.35 -41.01
CA SER A 780 -14.99 -25.18 -42.11
C SER A 780 -15.73 -24.81 -43.40
N SER A 781 -15.09 -24.01 -44.25
CA SER A 781 -15.56 -23.69 -45.60
C SER A 781 -14.87 -24.49 -46.70
N ASP A 782 -13.76 -25.18 -46.39
CA ASP A 782 -12.87 -25.81 -47.37
C ASP A 782 -12.43 -27.24 -46.99
N LEU A 783 -12.90 -27.80 -45.86
CA LEU A 783 -12.46 -29.06 -45.25
C LEU A 783 -10.99 -29.11 -44.78
N ILE A 784 -10.24 -28.03 -44.97
CA ILE A 784 -8.81 -27.95 -44.64
C ILE A 784 -8.63 -27.09 -43.38
N THR A 785 -9.23 -25.91 -43.38
CA THR A 785 -9.17 -24.93 -42.30
C THR A 785 -10.40 -25.11 -41.41
N TRP A 786 -10.19 -25.48 -40.15
CA TRP A 786 -11.24 -25.69 -39.16
C TRP A 786 -11.11 -24.65 -38.05
N SER A 787 -12.23 -24.04 -37.67
CA SER A 787 -12.27 -23.01 -36.62
C SER A 787 -13.33 -23.33 -35.57
N PRO A 788 -13.03 -23.18 -34.26
CA PRO A 788 -14.01 -23.26 -33.19
C PRO A 788 -14.73 -21.91 -32.94
N ASP A 789 -14.72 -21.00 -33.92
CA ASP A 789 -15.20 -19.62 -33.78
C ASP A 789 -16.64 -19.54 -33.21
N HIS A 790 -16.74 -19.04 -31.98
CA HIS A 790 -17.99 -18.86 -31.25
C HIS A 790 -18.94 -17.85 -31.93
N ALA A 791 -18.44 -16.94 -32.77
CA ALA A 791 -19.30 -16.03 -33.54
C ALA A 791 -20.05 -16.75 -34.68
N MET A 792 -19.71 -18.01 -34.97
CA MET A 792 -20.32 -18.82 -36.02
C MET A 792 -21.21 -19.94 -35.45
N ILE A 793 -21.26 -20.11 -34.12
CA ILE A 793 -21.96 -21.20 -33.43
C ILE A 793 -22.74 -20.60 -32.25
N GLU A 794 -24.05 -20.72 -32.31
CA GLU A 794 -24.97 -20.22 -31.28
C GLU A 794 -25.42 -21.37 -30.37
N PRO A 795 -25.18 -21.30 -29.05
CA PRO A 795 -25.74 -22.25 -28.09
C PRO A 795 -27.26 -22.21 -28.13
N VAL A 796 -27.93 -23.37 -28.14
CA VAL A 796 -29.40 -23.45 -28.13
C VAL A 796 -29.88 -24.05 -26.82
N SER A 797 -29.33 -25.19 -26.42
CA SER A 797 -29.68 -25.84 -25.16
C SER A 797 -28.55 -26.72 -24.65
N LYS A 798 -28.53 -26.94 -23.34
CA LYS A 798 -27.72 -27.96 -22.67
C LYS A 798 -28.57 -28.58 -21.58
N ALA A 799 -29.02 -29.81 -21.80
CA ALA A 799 -29.88 -30.53 -20.88
C ALA A 799 -29.06 -31.58 -20.12
N ASP A 800 -29.00 -31.48 -18.80
CA ASP A 800 -28.41 -32.50 -17.94
C ASP A 800 -29.26 -33.78 -17.99
N ASN A 801 -28.61 -34.92 -18.21
CA ASN A 801 -29.26 -36.22 -18.28
C ASN A 801 -29.37 -36.92 -16.91
N GLY A 802 -28.76 -36.35 -15.85
CA GLY A 802 -28.80 -36.87 -14.48
C GLY A 802 -27.84 -38.03 -14.20
N ASP A 803 -26.95 -38.34 -15.14
CA ASP A 803 -26.01 -39.48 -15.12
C ASP A 803 -24.54 -39.04 -15.25
N GLY A 804 -24.25 -37.74 -15.10
CA GLY A 804 -22.93 -37.17 -15.34
C GLY A 804 -22.67 -36.82 -16.81
N THR A 805 -23.69 -36.87 -17.67
CA THR A 805 -23.64 -36.39 -19.06
C THR A 805 -24.68 -35.29 -19.32
N ALA A 806 -24.44 -34.49 -20.35
CA ALA A 806 -25.43 -33.52 -20.85
C ALA A 806 -25.70 -33.73 -22.34
N THR A 807 -26.94 -33.49 -22.77
CA THR A 807 -27.33 -33.36 -24.17
C THR A 807 -27.19 -31.90 -24.58
N VAL A 808 -26.22 -31.60 -25.44
CA VAL A 808 -25.90 -30.26 -25.94
C VAL A 808 -26.54 -30.08 -27.31
N THR A 809 -27.25 -28.97 -27.52
CA THR A 809 -27.70 -28.52 -28.84
C THR A 809 -27.12 -27.15 -29.14
N VAL A 810 -26.49 -27.02 -30.30
CA VAL A 810 -26.02 -25.75 -30.87
C VAL A 810 -26.59 -25.57 -32.26
N ARG A 811 -26.64 -24.35 -32.77
CA ARG A 811 -26.95 -24.05 -34.17
C ARG A 811 -25.81 -23.28 -34.82
N LEU A 812 -25.68 -23.37 -36.14
CA LEU A 812 -24.85 -22.43 -36.87
C LEU A 812 -25.47 -21.02 -36.80
N ALA A 813 -24.63 -19.99 -36.67
CA ALA A 813 -25.09 -18.60 -36.61
C ALA A 813 -25.68 -18.12 -37.95
N ARG A 814 -25.30 -18.76 -39.07
CA ARG A 814 -25.75 -18.39 -40.42
C ARG A 814 -26.78 -19.39 -40.98
N PRO A 815 -27.79 -18.90 -41.71
CA PRO A 815 -28.78 -19.76 -42.34
C PRO A 815 -28.20 -20.52 -43.54
N ILE A 816 -28.82 -21.64 -43.85
CA ILE A 816 -28.48 -22.51 -44.99
C ILE A 816 -29.08 -21.91 -46.26
N GLY A 817 -28.28 -21.81 -47.34
CA GLY A 817 -28.79 -21.49 -48.69
C GLY A 817 -28.59 -20.04 -49.18
N GLN A 818 -28.15 -19.10 -48.33
CA GLN A 818 -27.87 -17.70 -48.72
C GLN A 818 -26.45 -17.54 -49.32
N GLY A 819 -26.23 -18.05 -50.53
CA GLY A 819 -25.01 -17.75 -51.32
C GLY A 819 -23.70 -18.43 -50.88
N GLN A 820 -23.74 -19.40 -49.98
CA GLN A 820 -22.57 -20.21 -49.62
C GLN A 820 -22.38 -21.41 -50.55
N SER A 821 -21.14 -21.63 -51.01
CA SER A 821 -20.82 -22.75 -51.91
C SER A 821 -20.76 -24.11 -51.19
N GLN A 822 -20.47 -24.13 -49.88
CA GLN A 822 -20.49 -25.30 -48.97
C GLN A 822 -20.07 -24.85 -47.56
N ALA A 823 -20.65 -25.46 -46.53
CA ALA A 823 -20.20 -25.34 -45.13
C ALA A 823 -20.11 -26.75 -44.52
N PHE A 824 -19.05 -26.99 -43.76
CA PHE A 824 -18.77 -28.26 -43.13
C PHE A 824 -18.73 -28.07 -41.62
N VAL A 825 -19.24 -29.04 -40.89
CA VAL A 825 -19.22 -29.04 -39.44
C VAL A 825 -18.71 -30.40 -38.96
N ARG A 826 -17.91 -30.39 -37.89
CA ARG A 826 -17.49 -31.60 -37.22
C ARG A 826 -17.51 -31.40 -35.71
N LEU A 827 -17.58 -32.51 -34.99
CA LEU A 827 -17.27 -32.55 -33.59
C LEU A 827 -15.81 -33.02 -33.46
N ARG A 828 -15.01 -32.32 -32.66
CA ARG A 828 -13.62 -32.65 -32.39
C ARG A 828 -13.45 -32.96 -30.92
N GLY A 829 -13.01 -34.18 -30.62
CA GLY A 829 -12.45 -34.54 -29.32
C GLY A 829 -10.99 -34.10 -29.23
N ASN A 830 -10.62 -33.32 -28.21
CA ASN A 830 -9.22 -33.02 -27.87
C ASN A 830 -8.85 -33.68 -26.55
#